data_AF-A0AAW9AGZ6-F1
#
_entry.id   AF-A0AAW9AGZ6-F1
#
_cell.length_a   1.000
_cell.length_b   1.000
_cell.length_c   1.000
_cell.angle_alpha   90.00
_cell.angle_beta   90.00
_cell.angle_gamma   90.00
#
_symmetry.space_group_name_H-M   'P 1'
#
loop_
_entity.id
_entity.type
_entity.pdbx_description
1 polymer ?
#
loop_
_entity_poly.entity_id
_entity_poly.type
_entity_poly.pdbx_seq_one_letter_code
_entity_poly.pdbx_strand_id
1 'polypeptide(L)'
;MSDPKFIHLRVHSDFSMVDGLNKVPPIVKKVAELGMPAMALTDFTNLCGLVKFYGTAHGSGVKPIIGADFKMQSDEFGEELTQVTLLAADNVGYKNLTLLISKAYLRGHVQHHPVIDKAWLAEMSEGLIVLSGGKSGEIGRGLLKGNRQIVQGCVDFYKQHFPDRFYLELLRTGRPDEETYLHFAVELAEQQDLPVVATNEVVFLSPDLFDAHEIRVAIHDGYTLEDPRRPKNYSPQQYLRTEEEMCELFADIPEALENSVEIAKRCNVTVRLGEYFLPAFPTEGMKETEFLVMKSREGLEERLEFLFPDEEERKRRRPEYDERLQIELDVINQMGFPGYFLIVMEFIQWSKDNGIPVGPGRGSGAGSLVAYALKITDLDPLEYDLLFERFLNPERVSMPDFDVDFCMDKRDQVIDHVAEMYGRDAVSQIITFGTMAAKAVIRDVGRVLGHPFGFVDRISKLIPPDPGMTLDKAFKAEPALPELYEADEEVKELIDMCHILEGCTRNAGKHAGGVVISPTTITDFAPIYADAEGHFPVTQFDKNDVETAGLVKFDFLGLRTLTIIDWALGLINPRLEREGKEPVQIESIPLEDPASFRLLQNSETTAVFQLESRGMKELIKRLQPDCFEDIIALVALFRPGPLQSGMVDNFIDRKHGREAISYPDEKWQHESLKETLDPTYGIILYQEQVMQIAQILAGYTLGGADMLRRAMGKKKPEEMAKQRAIFEEGAIKNGIDGELAMKIFDLVEKFAGYGFNKSHSAAYALVSYQTLWLKTHYPAEFMAAVMTADMDNTEKVVGLVDECFRMKLTVLPPDINSGLYRFNVDENGAIVYGIGAIKGVGEGPIDAILEARNKGGHFKDLFDFCARVDLKRVNKRVIEKLIYAGALDRLGPHRAAMMASLNDAVKAASQHHQAEAFGQTDMFGVLTDAPEEVEHKYTQVPPWPEKVWLEGERDTLGLYLTGHPINAYVKELNKYTSCRLKDATPTRRDQSVTVAGLVIAARVMTTKRGTRIGIMTLDDRSGRMEVMLFSDALDRYAELLEKDRILVVSGQVSFDDFNGGLKMSAREVMDLGSAREKYARGLSVSIDANQINDQFFEQFSRILEPHKAGTVPVNVYYQRADARARLTLGTEWRVTPSDTLLDDLKQLLGKSQVELEFN
;
A
#
# COMPACT_ATOMS: atom_id res chain seq x y z
N MET A 1 -23.63 -17.00 45.81
CA MET A 1 -23.14 -15.78 45.14
C MET A 1 -23.86 -14.63 45.79
N SER A 2 -23.14 -13.59 46.22
CA SER A 2 -23.74 -12.33 46.67
C SER A 2 -24.56 -11.73 45.52
N ASP A 3 -25.71 -11.14 45.83
CA ASP A 3 -26.47 -10.39 44.82
C ASP A 3 -25.64 -9.17 44.39
N PRO A 4 -25.50 -8.92 43.07
CA PRO A 4 -24.78 -7.75 42.57
C PRO A 4 -25.56 -6.48 42.92
N LYS A 5 -24.85 -5.45 43.39
CA LYS A 5 -25.40 -4.13 43.75
C LYS A 5 -25.20 -3.10 42.66
N PHE A 6 -24.26 -3.31 41.74
CA PHE A 6 -23.98 -2.37 40.64
C PHE A 6 -23.41 -3.07 39.40
N ILE A 7 -23.78 -2.57 38.21
CA ILE A 7 -23.27 -3.00 36.91
C ILE A 7 -22.96 -1.77 36.05
N HIS A 8 -21.78 -1.73 35.43
CA HIS A 8 -21.43 -0.66 34.50
C HIS A 8 -22.26 -0.73 33.21
N LEU A 9 -23.03 0.32 32.94
CA LEU A 9 -23.92 0.43 31.77
C LEU A 9 -23.41 1.38 30.67
N ARG A 10 -22.29 2.08 30.90
CA ARG A 10 -21.69 3.01 29.95
C ARG A 10 -20.17 2.89 29.97
N VAL A 11 -19.64 2.15 28.99
CA VAL A 11 -18.23 1.79 28.87
C VAL A 11 -17.84 1.86 27.40
N HIS A 12 -16.75 2.58 27.10
CA HIS A 12 -16.16 2.67 25.77
C HIS A 12 -14.94 1.77 25.66
N SER A 13 -14.82 1.06 24.54
CA SER A 13 -13.60 0.36 24.14
C SER A 13 -12.81 1.19 23.13
N ASP A 14 -11.67 0.67 22.68
CA ASP A 14 -10.89 1.29 21.62
C ASP A 14 -11.64 1.45 20.29
N PHE A 15 -12.75 0.73 20.09
CA PHE A 15 -13.67 0.94 18.96
C PHE A 15 -14.45 2.25 19.04
N SER A 16 -14.56 2.89 20.21
CA SER A 16 -14.93 4.29 20.31
C SER A 16 -13.77 5.16 19.84
N MET A 17 -13.50 5.18 18.54
CA MET A 17 -12.30 5.79 17.92
C MET A 17 -12.06 7.27 18.28
N VAL A 18 -13.03 7.93 18.93
CA VAL A 18 -12.97 9.29 19.47
C VAL A 18 -12.30 9.38 20.85
N ASP A 19 -12.52 8.40 21.76
CA ASP A 19 -11.98 8.47 23.14
C ASP A 19 -11.53 7.14 23.78
N GLY A 20 -12.18 6.01 23.56
CA GLY A 20 -11.89 4.78 24.32
C GLY A 20 -10.47 4.22 24.11
N LEU A 21 -9.82 3.80 25.20
CA LEU A 21 -8.41 3.40 25.18
C LEU A 21 -8.20 1.88 25.06
N ASN A 22 -8.91 1.11 25.89
CA ASN A 22 -8.62 -0.30 26.08
C ASN A 22 -9.37 -1.19 25.08
N LYS A 23 -8.71 -2.27 24.65
CA LYS A 23 -9.32 -3.30 23.79
C LYS A 23 -10.42 -4.06 24.53
N VAL A 24 -11.38 -4.59 23.78
CA VAL A 24 -12.53 -5.34 24.33
C VAL A 24 -12.11 -6.52 25.24
N PRO A 25 -11.18 -7.44 24.86
CA PRO A 25 -10.88 -8.59 25.72
C PRO A 25 -10.26 -8.22 27.09
N PRO A 26 -9.29 -7.29 27.18
CA PRO A 26 -8.83 -6.75 28.47
C PRO A 26 -9.95 -6.19 29.35
N ILE A 27 -10.92 -5.48 28.78
CA ILE A 27 -12.04 -4.91 29.54
C ILE A 27 -12.90 -6.02 30.16
N VAL A 28 -13.34 -6.98 29.33
CA VAL A 28 -14.17 -8.10 29.79
C VAL A 28 -13.46 -8.92 30.87
N LYS A 29 -12.17 -9.18 30.68
CA LYS A 29 -11.37 -9.91 31.66
C LYS A 29 -11.30 -9.16 32.99
N LYS A 30 -11.11 -7.83 32.97
CA LYS A 30 -11.07 -7.02 34.19
C LYS A 30 -12.42 -7.02 34.92
N VAL A 31 -13.54 -6.94 34.19
CA VAL A 31 -14.90 -7.05 34.75
C VAL A 31 -15.12 -8.39 35.43
N ALA A 32 -14.68 -9.48 34.80
CA ALA A 32 -14.73 -10.83 35.40
C ALA A 32 -13.84 -10.94 36.66
N GLU A 33 -12.63 -10.36 36.64
CA GLU A 33 -11.74 -10.29 37.80
C GLU A 33 -12.35 -9.49 38.98
N LEU A 34 -13.15 -8.46 38.69
CA LEU A 34 -13.88 -7.67 39.68
C LEU A 34 -15.16 -8.37 40.20
N GLY A 35 -15.50 -9.56 39.67
CA GLY A 35 -16.67 -10.33 40.10
C GLY A 35 -18.01 -9.79 39.60
N MET A 36 -18.01 -8.90 38.61
CA MET A 36 -19.23 -8.33 38.05
C MET A 36 -19.86 -9.30 37.03
N PRO A 37 -21.15 -9.66 37.15
CA PRO A 37 -21.77 -10.70 36.33
C PRO A 37 -22.22 -10.21 34.94
N ALA A 38 -22.26 -8.90 34.70
CA ALA A 38 -22.64 -8.31 33.42
C ALA A 38 -21.91 -6.98 33.19
N MET A 39 -21.89 -6.52 31.95
CA MET A 39 -21.46 -5.15 31.59
C MET A 39 -22.11 -4.73 30.27
N ALA A 40 -22.30 -3.43 30.08
CA ALA A 40 -22.62 -2.88 28.77
C ALA A 40 -21.39 -2.36 28.05
N LEU A 41 -21.34 -2.55 26.74
CA LEU A 41 -20.42 -1.88 25.85
C LEU A 41 -21.24 -0.88 25.03
N THR A 42 -20.90 0.40 25.13
CA THR A 42 -21.65 1.53 24.55
C THR A 42 -20.76 2.38 23.68
N ASP A 43 -20.11 1.74 22.69
CA ASP A 43 -19.14 2.45 21.85
C ASP A 43 -19.78 3.62 21.07
N PHE A 44 -18.97 4.67 20.80
CA PHE A 44 -19.45 5.90 20.18
C PHE A 44 -19.93 5.66 18.74
N THR A 45 -21.25 5.68 18.56
CA THR A 45 -21.98 5.55 17.30
C THR A 45 -21.54 4.34 16.47
N ASN A 46 -21.19 3.22 17.12
CA ASN A 46 -20.81 2.01 16.40
C ASN A 46 -20.97 0.73 17.25
N LEU A 47 -20.97 -0.41 16.57
CA LEU A 47 -20.94 -1.75 17.18
C LEU A 47 -19.73 -2.56 16.71
N CYS A 48 -18.63 -1.91 16.32
CA CYS A 48 -17.47 -2.58 15.73
C CYS A 48 -16.90 -3.69 16.64
N GLY A 49 -16.93 -3.45 17.96
CA GLY A 49 -16.45 -4.40 18.96
C GLY A 49 -17.43 -5.51 19.34
N LEU A 50 -18.66 -5.51 18.80
CA LEU A 50 -19.76 -6.36 19.30
C LEU A 50 -19.45 -7.86 19.21
N VAL A 51 -18.99 -8.35 18.06
CA VAL A 51 -18.75 -9.80 17.86
C VAL A 51 -17.69 -10.30 18.84
N LYS A 52 -16.59 -9.54 18.99
CA LYS A 52 -15.52 -9.82 19.96
C LYS A 52 -16.01 -9.73 21.40
N PHE A 53 -16.85 -8.74 21.70
CA PHE A 53 -17.43 -8.54 23.02
C PHE A 53 -18.33 -9.70 23.42
N TYR A 54 -19.28 -10.06 22.55
CA TYR A 54 -20.24 -11.13 22.79
C TYR A 54 -19.55 -12.47 23.00
N GLY A 55 -18.58 -12.83 22.13
CA GLY A 55 -17.80 -14.05 22.26
C GLY A 55 -16.92 -14.09 23.52
N THR A 56 -16.22 -12.99 23.83
CA THR A 56 -15.30 -12.94 24.99
C THR A 56 -16.07 -12.91 26.32
N ALA A 57 -17.17 -12.17 26.39
CA ALA A 57 -18.03 -12.07 27.57
C ALA A 57 -18.63 -13.43 27.89
N HIS A 58 -19.22 -14.11 26.90
CA HIS A 58 -19.77 -15.44 27.06
C HIS A 58 -18.70 -16.46 27.52
N GLY A 59 -17.51 -16.45 26.90
CA GLY A 59 -16.40 -17.32 27.29
C GLY A 59 -15.85 -17.04 28.70
N SER A 60 -16.06 -15.84 29.23
CA SER A 60 -15.63 -15.42 30.58
C SER A 60 -16.76 -15.51 31.63
N GLY A 61 -17.95 -15.97 31.25
CA GLY A 61 -19.11 -16.05 32.14
C GLY A 61 -19.75 -14.70 32.49
N VAL A 62 -19.47 -13.64 31.73
CA VAL A 62 -20.04 -12.29 31.88
C VAL A 62 -21.18 -12.12 30.88
N LYS A 63 -22.33 -11.61 31.32
CA LYS A 63 -23.47 -11.31 30.44
C LYS A 63 -23.19 -10.03 29.62
N PRO A 64 -23.16 -10.08 28.28
CA PRO A 64 -22.99 -8.89 27.44
C PRO A 64 -24.31 -8.09 27.34
N ILE A 65 -24.24 -6.77 27.52
CA ILE A 65 -25.32 -5.82 27.23
C ILE A 65 -24.89 -4.96 26.05
N ILE A 66 -25.71 -4.93 25.00
CA ILE A 66 -25.39 -4.24 23.74
C ILE A 66 -25.96 -2.84 23.79
N GLY A 67 -25.12 -1.84 23.58
CA GLY A 67 -25.56 -0.45 23.45
C GLY A 67 -24.60 0.38 22.61
N ALA A 68 -24.92 1.65 22.45
CA ALA A 68 -24.06 2.63 21.81
C ALA A 68 -24.39 4.06 22.30
N ASP A 69 -23.37 4.91 22.31
CA ASP A 69 -23.49 6.34 22.60
C ASP A 69 -23.63 7.13 21.30
N PHE A 70 -24.54 8.11 21.28
CA PHE A 70 -24.80 8.94 20.09
C PHE A 70 -24.70 10.42 20.42
N LYS A 71 -24.29 11.20 19.42
CA LYS A 71 -24.67 12.61 19.35
C LYS A 71 -26.05 12.73 18.72
N MET A 72 -26.89 13.55 19.32
CA MET A 72 -28.26 13.79 18.91
C MET A 72 -28.47 15.27 18.61
N GLN A 73 -29.23 15.54 17.55
CA GLN A 73 -29.76 16.84 17.23
C GLN A 73 -31.25 16.89 17.58
N SER A 74 -31.68 17.99 18.21
CA SER A 74 -33.08 18.26 18.49
C SER A 74 -33.46 19.67 18.09
N ASP A 75 -34.72 19.85 17.67
CA ASP A 75 -35.24 21.13 17.21
C ASP A 75 -35.20 22.19 18.33
N GLU A 76 -35.31 21.74 19.59
CA GLU A 76 -35.28 22.59 20.78
C GLU A 76 -33.92 23.22 21.06
N PHE A 77 -32.82 22.58 20.61
CA PHE A 77 -31.44 23.04 20.79
C PHE A 77 -30.76 23.50 19.48
N GLY A 78 -31.45 23.40 18.34
CA GLY A 78 -30.98 23.91 17.06
C GLY A 78 -29.73 23.19 16.54
N GLU A 79 -28.61 23.91 16.44
CA GLU A 79 -27.32 23.35 15.98
C GLU A 79 -26.52 22.71 17.12
N GLU A 80 -26.94 22.85 18.37
CA GLU A 80 -26.18 22.35 19.51
C GLU A 80 -26.41 20.85 19.73
N LEU A 81 -25.35 20.05 19.57
CA LEU A 81 -25.42 18.59 19.72
C LEU A 81 -25.42 18.16 21.20
N THR A 82 -26.34 17.25 21.54
CA THR A 82 -26.47 16.61 22.85
C THR A 82 -26.05 15.14 22.79
N GLN A 83 -25.83 14.48 23.93
CA GLN A 83 -25.51 13.05 23.98
C GLN A 83 -26.69 12.20 24.46
N VAL A 84 -26.77 10.96 24.01
CA VAL A 84 -27.74 9.97 24.47
C VAL A 84 -27.12 8.57 24.40
N THR A 85 -27.43 7.72 25.37
CA THR A 85 -27.01 6.31 25.38
C THR A 85 -28.21 5.42 25.12
N LEU A 86 -28.08 4.49 24.18
CA LEU A 86 -29.15 3.54 23.84
C LEU A 86 -28.68 2.12 24.14
N LEU A 87 -29.52 1.35 24.84
CA LEU A 87 -29.31 -0.06 25.14
C LEU A 87 -30.37 -0.90 24.44
N ALA A 88 -29.95 -1.99 23.80
CA ALA A 88 -30.86 -2.97 23.22
C ALA A 88 -31.38 -3.91 24.31
N ALA A 89 -32.69 -3.86 24.58
CA ALA A 89 -33.32 -4.73 25.56
C ALA A 89 -33.63 -6.13 24.99
N ASP A 90 -33.90 -6.23 23.70
CA ASP A 90 -34.22 -7.47 22.99
C ASP A 90 -33.73 -7.43 21.53
N ASN A 91 -34.03 -8.47 20.75
CA ASN A 91 -33.64 -8.55 19.33
C ASN A 91 -34.31 -7.47 18.44
N VAL A 92 -35.47 -6.93 18.82
CA VAL A 92 -36.11 -5.81 18.10
C VAL A 92 -35.33 -4.52 18.37
N GLY A 93 -34.96 -4.30 19.63
CA GLY A 93 -34.07 -3.21 20.04
C GLY A 93 -32.71 -3.28 19.35
N TYR A 94 -32.11 -4.47 19.24
CA TYR A 94 -30.86 -4.65 18.51
C TYR A 94 -30.99 -4.26 17.03
N LYS A 95 -32.08 -4.65 16.36
CA LYS A 95 -32.35 -4.24 14.98
C LYS A 95 -32.52 -2.73 14.86
N ASN A 96 -33.30 -2.11 15.75
CA ASN A 96 -33.51 -0.67 15.78
C ASN A 96 -32.21 0.11 16.03
N LEU A 97 -31.35 -0.40 16.92
CA LEU A 97 -30.02 0.17 17.17
C LEU A 97 -29.14 0.11 15.92
N THR A 98 -29.11 -1.03 15.23
CA THR A 98 -28.38 -1.19 13.97
C THR A 98 -28.88 -0.25 12.87
N LEU A 99 -30.20 -0.06 12.76
CA LEU A 99 -30.81 0.87 11.81
C LEU A 99 -30.49 2.33 12.15
N LEU A 100 -30.57 2.72 13.42
CA LEU A 100 -30.21 4.07 13.87
C LEU A 100 -28.76 4.43 13.54
N ILE A 101 -27.82 3.52 13.83
CA ILE A 101 -26.40 3.69 13.50
C ILE A 101 -26.22 3.86 12.00
N SER A 102 -26.83 2.95 11.22
CA SER A 102 -26.71 2.97 9.76
C SER A 102 -27.29 4.25 9.16
N LYS A 103 -28.45 4.70 9.64
CA LYS A 103 -29.11 5.94 9.21
C LYS A 103 -28.27 7.18 9.55
N ALA A 104 -27.58 7.19 10.69
CA ALA A 104 -26.68 8.28 11.09
C ALA A 104 -25.49 8.44 10.14
N TYR A 105 -24.87 7.33 9.71
CA TYR A 105 -23.76 7.38 8.75
C TYR A 105 -24.23 7.68 7.32
N LEU A 106 -25.32 7.05 6.85
CA LEU A 106 -25.82 7.23 5.49
C LEU A 106 -26.35 8.65 5.22
N ARG A 107 -26.75 9.40 6.27
CA ARG A 107 -27.10 10.82 6.15
C ARG A 107 -25.87 11.71 5.85
N GLY A 108 -24.68 11.26 6.20
CA GLY A 108 -23.47 12.07 6.22
C GLY A 108 -23.25 12.80 7.55
N HIS A 109 -22.03 13.29 7.74
CA HIS A 109 -21.60 13.89 9.00
C HIS A 109 -22.19 15.30 9.20
N VAL A 110 -22.72 15.55 10.39
CA VAL A 110 -23.14 16.88 10.84
C VAL A 110 -22.11 17.38 11.86
N GLN A 111 -21.53 18.56 11.61
CA GLN A 111 -20.42 19.10 12.42
C GLN A 111 -19.28 18.08 12.62
N HIS A 112 -18.89 17.39 11.54
CA HIS A 112 -17.85 16.35 11.52
C HIS A 112 -18.15 15.08 12.33
N HIS A 113 -19.39 14.87 12.79
CA HIS A 113 -19.78 13.67 13.54
C HIS A 113 -20.99 12.97 12.91
N PRO A 114 -21.12 11.64 13.07
CA PRO A 114 -22.40 10.97 12.84
C PRO A 114 -23.37 11.37 13.96
N VAL A 115 -24.55 11.82 13.57
CA VAL A 115 -25.55 12.39 14.49
C VAL A 115 -26.91 11.78 14.16
N ILE A 116 -27.71 11.50 15.20
CA ILE A 116 -29.10 11.06 15.06
C ILE A 116 -30.08 12.21 15.31
N ASP A 117 -31.23 12.17 14.66
CA ASP A 117 -32.33 13.10 14.96
C ASP A 117 -33.23 12.53 16.04
N LYS A 118 -33.68 13.39 16.96
CA LYS A 118 -34.64 13.02 18.01
C LYS A 118 -35.90 12.35 17.46
N ALA A 119 -36.39 12.80 16.29
CA ALA A 119 -37.55 12.20 15.62
C ALA A 119 -37.34 10.72 15.26
N TRP A 120 -36.10 10.29 14.94
CA TRP A 120 -35.82 8.90 14.60
C TRP A 120 -35.95 7.97 15.80
N LEU A 121 -35.74 8.48 17.02
CA LEU A 121 -35.98 7.71 18.25
C LEU A 121 -37.47 7.41 18.43
N ALA A 122 -38.37 8.30 18.01
CA ALA A 122 -39.81 8.04 18.05
C ALA A 122 -40.22 6.95 17.05
N GLU A 123 -39.64 6.96 15.84
CA GLU A 123 -39.88 5.97 14.78
C GLU A 123 -39.38 4.58 15.19
N MET A 124 -38.19 4.50 15.78
CA MET A 124 -37.48 3.26 16.12
C MET A 124 -37.44 3.01 17.64
N SER A 125 -38.55 3.26 18.34
CA SER A 125 -38.60 3.24 19.82
C SER A 125 -38.72 1.85 20.44
N GLU A 126 -39.21 0.84 19.72
CA GLU A 126 -39.47 -0.50 20.28
C GLU A 126 -38.17 -1.21 20.70
N GLY A 127 -38.19 -1.91 21.83
CA GLY A 127 -37.06 -2.73 22.31
C GLY A 127 -35.83 -1.96 22.79
N LEU A 128 -35.83 -0.62 22.74
CA LEU A 128 -34.73 0.22 23.23
C LEU A 128 -34.99 0.74 24.65
N ILE A 129 -33.93 0.81 25.45
CA ILE A 129 -33.85 1.55 26.72
C ILE A 129 -32.91 2.74 26.50
N VAL A 130 -33.33 3.92 26.96
CA VAL A 130 -32.66 5.20 26.73
C VAL A 130 -32.12 5.73 28.05
N LEU A 131 -30.84 6.07 28.10
CA LEU A 131 -30.24 6.84 29.18
C LEU A 131 -30.05 8.28 28.72
N SER A 132 -30.36 9.24 29.58
CA SER A 132 -30.46 10.65 29.21
C SER A 132 -29.18 11.31 28.70
N GLY A 133 -28.00 10.68 28.85
CA GLY A 133 -26.69 11.27 28.51
C GLY A 133 -26.12 12.19 29.59
N GLY A 134 -26.73 12.19 30.78
CA GLY A 134 -26.30 12.98 31.93
C GLY A 134 -26.34 14.48 31.67
N LYS A 135 -25.33 15.20 32.16
CA LYS A 135 -25.19 16.66 31.95
C LYS A 135 -25.05 17.06 30.47
N SER A 136 -24.53 16.15 29.64
CA SER A 136 -24.31 16.36 28.20
C SER A 136 -25.55 16.07 27.37
N GLY A 137 -26.57 15.47 27.98
CA GLY A 137 -27.85 15.18 27.38
C GLY A 137 -28.74 16.40 27.19
N GLU A 138 -29.82 16.20 26.43
CA GLU A 138 -30.81 17.25 26.14
C GLU A 138 -31.42 17.83 27.43
N ILE A 139 -31.86 16.95 28.34
CA ILE A 139 -32.41 17.34 29.64
C ILE A 139 -31.34 18.02 30.50
N GLY A 140 -30.13 17.47 30.55
CA GLY A 140 -29.04 18.02 31.36
C GLY A 140 -28.64 19.43 30.94
N ARG A 141 -28.47 19.67 29.64
CA ARG A 141 -28.21 21.01 29.11
C ARG A 141 -29.37 21.97 29.34
N GLY A 142 -30.61 21.49 29.19
CA GLY A 142 -31.81 22.29 29.47
C GLY A 142 -31.89 22.74 30.92
N LEU A 143 -31.55 21.84 31.86
CA LEU A 143 -31.49 22.12 33.30
C LEU A 143 -30.38 23.12 33.64
N LEU A 144 -29.18 22.92 33.11
CA LEU A 144 -28.04 23.82 33.35
C LEU A 144 -28.27 25.23 32.80
N LYS A 145 -28.98 25.36 31.67
CA LYS A 145 -29.41 26.67 31.13
C LYS A 145 -30.59 27.29 31.88
N GLY A 146 -31.24 26.57 32.80
CA GLY A 146 -32.39 27.02 33.57
C GLY A 146 -33.69 27.16 32.76
N ASN A 147 -33.78 26.54 31.58
CA ASN A 147 -34.95 26.68 30.71
C ASN A 147 -35.98 25.57 30.94
N ARG A 148 -36.87 25.78 31.90
CA ARG A 148 -37.89 24.80 32.30
C ARG A 148 -38.87 24.40 31.18
N GLN A 149 -39.17 25.30 30.23
CA GLN A 149 -40.09 24.97 29.14
C GLN A 149 -39.50 23.93 28.19
N ILE A 150 -38.22 24.09 27.83
CA ILE A 150 -37.52 23.13 26.98
C ILE A 150 -37.44 21.77 27.70
N VAL A 151 -37.05 21.77 28.98
CA VAL A 151 -36.94 20.53 29.78
C VAL A 151 -38.26 19.78 29.80
N GLN A 152 -39.39 20.46 30.01
CA GLN A 152 -40.70 19.82 30.02
C GLN A 152 -41.04 19.18 28.66
N GLY A 153 -40.82 19.90 27.56
CA GLY A 153 -41.06 19.36 26.21
C GLY A 153 -40.21 18.12 25.91
N CYS A 154 -38.96 18.10 26.38
CA CYS A 154 -38.08 16.94 26.24
C CYS A 154 -38.55 15.75 27.09
N VAL A 155 -38.93 15.98 28.34
CA VAL A 155 -39.48 14.94 29.23
C VAL A 155 -40.78 14.35 28.67
N ASP A 156 -41.67 15.19 28.15
CA ASP A 156 -42.94 14.76 27.57
C ASP A 156 -42.72 13.83 26.37
N PHE A 157 -41.73 14.14 25.52
CA PHE A 157 -41.33 13.27 24.41
C PHE A 157 -40.90 11.87 24.88
N TYR A 158 -39.99 11.79 25.86
CA TYR A 158 -39.52 10.50 26.36
C TYR A 158 -40.60 9.72 27.12
N LYS A 159 -41.48 10.40 27.86
CA LYS A 159 -42.64 9.74 28.49
C LYS A 159 -43.62 9.17 27.47
N GLN A 160 -43.83 9.87 26.35
CA GLN A 160 -44.72 9.43 25.30
C GLN A 160 -44.16 8.21 24.54
N HIS A 161 -42.88 8.24 24.17
CA HIS A 161 -42.28 7.22 23.28
C HIS A 161 -41.54 6.09 24.03
N PHE A 162 -41.04 6.36 25.23
CA PHE A 162 -40.24 5.43 26.05
C PHE A 162 -40.79 5.29 27.49
N PRO A 163 -42.08 4.95 27.67
CA PRO A 163 -42.63 4.71 29.00
C PRO A 163 -41.87 3.55 29.68
N ASP A 164 -41.47 3.75 30.94
CA ASP A 164 -40.68 2.82 31.77
C ASP A 164 -39.34 2.34 31.15
N ARG A 165 -38.89 3.02 30.09
CA ARG A 165 -37.68 2.70 29.31
C ARG A 165 -36.75 3.89 29.13
N PHE A 166 -37.05 5.01 29.78
CA PHE A 166 -36.20 6.19 29.83
C PHE A 166 -35.70 6.40 31.26
N TYR A 167 -34.38 6.54 31.41
CA TYR A 167 -33.71 6.73 32.69
C TYR A 167 -32.87 8.01 32.68
N LEU A 168 -32.94 8.78 33.77
CA LEU A 168 -32.04 9.91 33.99
C LEU A 168 -30.68 9.39 34.47
N GLU A 169 -29.65 9.63 33.67
CA GLU A 169 -28.29 9.23 33.98
C GLU A 169 -27.67 10.21 35.00
N LEU A 170 -27.09 9.66 36.07
CA LEU A 170 -26.38 10.38 37.13
C LEU A 170 -24.89 10.02 37.10
N LEU A 171 -24.04 11.06 37.12
CA LEU A 171 -22.59 10.97 36.98
C LEU A 171 -21.90 11.76 38.10
N ARG A 172 -20.88 11.16 38.74
CA ARG A 172 -20.00 11.81 39.72
C ARG A 172 -18.53 11.49 39.43
N THR A 173 -17.94 12.26 38.51
CA THR A 173 -16.53 12.12 38.10
C THR A 173 -15.69 13.35 38.45
N GLY A 174 -16.29 14.34 39.13
CA GLY A 174 -15.62 15.57 39.55
C GLY A 174 -15.42 16.56 38.40
N ARG A 175 -16.15 16.40 37.28
CA ARG A 175 -16.12 17.35 36.17
C ARG A 175 -17.01 18.56 36.46
N PRO A 176 -16.76 19.71 35.80
CA PRO A 176 -17.59 20.90 35.95
C PRO A 176 -19.08 20.60 35.74
N ASP A 177 -19.92 21.26 36.53
CA ASP A 177 -21.39 21.26 36.46
C ASP A 177 -22.09 19.91 36.75
N GLU A 178 -21.37 18.82 37.03
CA GLU A 178 -21.98 17.51 37.31
C GLU A 178 -22.85 17.52 38.57
N GLU A 179 -22.35 18.05 39.69
CA GLU A 179 -23.11 18.05 40.95
C GLU A 179 -24.31 18.99 40.89
N THR A 180 -24.18 20.11 40.16
CA THR A 180 -25.31 21.04 39.93
C THR A 180 -26.39 20.40 39.07
N TYR A 181 -26.00 19.74 37.97
CA TYR A 181 -26.92 18.95 37.15
C TYR A 181 -27.58 17.84 37.98
N LEU A 182 -26.82 17.11 38.78
CA LEU A 182 -27.30 15.97 39.57
C LEU A 182 -28.43 16.40 40.52
N HIS A 183 -28.26 17.50 41.27
CA HIS A 183 -29.33 18.01 42.14
C HIS A 183 -30.59 18.37 41.35
N PHE A 184 -30.46 19.07 40.22
CA PHE A 184 -31.61 19.41 39.39
C PHE A 184 -32.26 18.18 38.73
N ALA A 185 -31.47 17.17 38.35
CA ALA A 185 -31.97 15.94 37.76
C ALA A 185 -32.75 15.11 38.78
N VAL A 186 -32.29 15.03 40.04
CA VAL A 186 -33.00 14.35 41.14
C VAL A 186 -34.31 15.06 41.46
N GLU A 187 -34.32 16.39 41.55
CA GLU A 187 -35.56 17.15 41.73
C GLU A 187 -36.56 16.92 40.59
N LEU A 188 -36.07 16.88 39.34
CA LEU A 188 -36.90 16.58 38.17
C LEU A 188 -37.43 15.15 38.20
N ALA A 189 -36.60 14.18 38.60
CA ALA A 189 -36.97 12.77 38.72
C ALA A 189 -38.13 12.58 39.70
N GLU A 190 -38.05 13.22 40.88
CA GLU A 190 -39.10 13.18 41.89
C GLU A 190 -40.40 13.86 41.41
N GLN A 191 -40.28 15.03 40.75
CA GLN A 191 -41.46 15.77 40.26
C GLN A 191 -42.20 15.05 39.13
N GLN A 192 -41.46 14.33 38.29
CA GLN A 192 -41.98 13.71 37.07
C GLN A 192 -42.11 12.19 37.18
N ASP A 193 -41.80 11.59 38.33
CA ASP A 193 -41.81 10.14 38.53
C ASP A 193 -40.99 9.40 37.46
N LEU A 194 -39.75 9.86 37.24
CA LEU A 194 -38.81 9.26 36.29
C LEU A 194 -37.73 8.47 37.04
N PRO A 195 -37.35 7.28 36.57
CA PRO A 195 -36.31 6.49 37.20
C PRO A 195 -34.92 7.08 36.91
N VAL A 196 -33.99 6.92 37.85
CA VAL A 196 -32.59 7.36 37.73
C VAL A 196 -31.64 6.17 37.68
N VAL A 197 -30.50 6.31 37.01
CA VAL A 197 -29.45 5.28 36.99
C VAL A 197 -28.07 5.91 37.09
N ALA A 198 -27.20 5.30 37.90
CA ALA A 198 -25.82 5.71 38.04
C ALA A 198 -24.95 5.02 36.99
N THR A 199 -24.05 5.79 36.36
CA THR A 199 -22.99 5.28 35.49
C THR A 199 -21.67 5.99 35.85
N ASN A 200 -20.54 5.53 35.27
CA ASN A 200 -19.23 6.16 35.49
C ASN A 200 -18.55 6.63 34.19
N GLU A 201 -19.22 6.50 33.03
CA GLU A 201 -18.69 6.88 31.70
C GLU A 201 -17.24 6.39 31.51
N VAL A 202 -17.05 5.07 31.60
CA VAL A 202 -15.72 4.45 31.67
C VAL A 202 -15.05 4.46 30.31
N VAL A 203 -13.85 5.04 30.23
CA VAL A 203 -13.05 5.15 28.98
C VAL A 203 -11.64 4.53 29.10
N PHE A 204 -11.20 4.20 30.32
CA PHE A 204 -9.95 3.48 30.59
C PHE A 204 -10.07 2.50 31.78
N LEU A 205 -9.13 1.58 31.95
CA LEU A 205 -9.20 0.52 32.98
C LEU A 205 -8.71 0.92 34.38
N SER A 206 -7.70 1.79 34.47
CA SER A 206 -7.09 2.20 35.74
C SER A 206 -6.74 3.68 35.74
N PRO A 207 -6.66 4.34 36.91
CA PRO A 207 -6.36 5.77 37.00
C PRO A 207 -5.06 6.18 36.30
N ASP A 208 -4.03 5.33 36.34
CA ASP A 208 -2.71 5.57 35.74
C ASP A 208 -2.76 5.68 34.20
N LEU A 209 -3.87 5.30 33.57
CA LEU A 209 -4.05 5.37 32.12
C LEU A 209 -4.69 6.68 31.63
N PHE A 210 -5.02 7.60 32.55
CA PHE A 210 -5.64 8.88 32.19
C PHE A 210 -4.80 9.70 31.21
N ASP A 211 -3.49 9.80 31.43
CA ASP A 211 -2.60 10.58 30.57
C ASP A 211 -2.51 9.97 29.16
N ALA A 212 -2.44 8.63 29.08
CA ALA A 212 -2.48 7.91 27.80
C ALA A 212 -3.81 8.12 27.06
N HIS A 213 -4.93 8.15 27.78
CA HIS A 213 -6.24 8.48 27.22
C HIS A 213 -6.29 9.93 26.68
N GLU A 214 -5.78 10.91 27.42
CA GLU A 214 -5.71 12.31 26.96
C GLU A 214 -4.87 12.46 25.70
N ILE A 215 -3.73 11.75 25.61
CA ILE A 215 -2.92 11.70 24.38
C ILE A 215 -3.74 11.13 23.23
N ARG A 216 -4.46 10.04 23.48
CA ARG A 216 -5.26 9.35 22.47
C ARG A 216 -6.41 10.20 21.93
N VAL A 217 -7.11 10.96 22.78
CA VAL A 217 -8.10 11.96 22.35
C VAL A 217 -7.43 13.06 21.54
N ALA A 218 -6.27 13.58 21.99
CA ALA A 218 -5.54 14.61 21.27
C ALA A 218 -5.02 14.14 19.88
N ILE A 219 -4.65 12.85 19.74
CA ILE A 219 -4.31 12.25 18.45
C ILE A 219 -5.50 12.35 17.49
N HIS A 220 -6.70 12.00 17.96
CA HIS A 220 -7.94 12.06 17.17
C HIS A 220 -8.31 13.49 16.79
N ASP A 221 -8.34 14.40 17.77
CA ASP A 221 -8.75 15.80 17.55
C ASP A 221 -7.69 16.62 16.79
N GLY A 222 -6.44 16.14 16.73
CA GLY A 222 -5.35 16.80 16.03
C GLY A 222 -4.66 17.92 16.81
N TYR A 223 -4.79 17.93 18.15
CA TYR A 223 -4.13 18.89 19.04
C TYR A 223 -2.85 18.34 19.66
N THR A 224 -2.01 19.22 20.20
CA THR A 224 -0.96 18.85 21.14
C THR A 224 -1.50 18.90 22.58
N LEU A 225 -0.85 18.20 23.53
CA LEU A 225 -1.28 18.23 24.92
C LEU A 225 -1.21 19.64 25.55
N GLU A 226 -0.24 20.44 25.13
CA GLU A 226 -0.01 21.81 25.60
C GLU A 226 -0.95 22.85 24.98
N ASP A 227 -1.70 22.53 23.91
CA ASP A 227 -2.57 23.52 23.25
C ASP A 227 -3.69 23.96 24.21
N PRO A 228 -3.78 25.26 24.57
CA PRO A 228 -4.80 25.75 25.50
C PRO A 228 -6.23 25.70 24.92
N ARG A 229 -6.38 25.53 23.60
CA ARG A 229 -7.68 25.39 22.92
C ARG A 229 -8.23 23.96 22.97
N ARG A 230 -7.40 23.00 23.38
CA ARG A 230 -7.81 21.59 23.49
C ARG A 230 -8.97 21.43 24.49
N PRO A 231 -10.08 20.79 24.11
CA PRO A 231 -11.16 20.49 25.05
C PRO A 231 -10.68 19.57 26.19
N LYS A 232 -11.05 19.90 27.44
CA LYS A 232 -10.75 19.10 28.63
C LYS A 232 -12.05 18.54 29.22
N ASN A 233 -12.65 17.61 28.48
CA ASN A 233 -13.97 17.04 28.80
C ASN A 233 -13.90 15.82 29.73
N TYR A 234 -12.71 15.30 29.98
CA TYR A 234 -12.48 14.06 30.71
C TYR A 234 -11.83 14.29 32.07
N SER A 235 -11.92 13.29 32.94
CA SER A 235 -11.34 13.31 34.30
C SER A 235 -10.62 11.99 34.62
N PRO A 236 -9.68 11.97 35.58
CA PRO A 236 -9.01 10.75 36.03
C PRO A 236 -9.96 9.74 36.72
N GLN A 237 -11.21 10.12 37.00
CA GLN A 237 -12.19 9.27 37.68
C GLN A 237 -12.97 8.35 36.73
N GLN A 238 -12.78 8.48 35.41
CA GLN A 238 -13.47 7.69 34.38
C GLN A 238 -12.80 6.32 34.10
N TYR A 239 -12.24 5.70 35.14
CA TYR A 239 -11.74 4.34 35.08
C TYR A 239 -12.84 3.32 35.41
N LEU A 240 -12.56 2.04 35.15
CA LEU A 240 -13.42 0.93 35.54
C LEU A 240 -13.40 0.74 37.08
N ARG A 241 -14.24 1.51 37.78
CA ARG A 241 -14.42 1.44 39.24
C ARG A 241 -14.94 0.09 39.71
N THR A 242 -14.56 -0.29 40.92
CA THR A 242 -15.13 -1.48 41.59
C THR A 242 -16.58 -1.23 42.01
N GLU A 243 -17.30 -2.31 42.30
CA GLU A 243 -18.66 -2.23 42.86
C GLU A 243 -18.68 -1.45 44.18
N GLU A 244 -17.68 -1.67 45.05
CA GLU A 244 -17.55 -1.01 46.35
C GLU A 244 -17.34 0.50 46.19
N GLU A 245 -16.46 0.92 45.29
CA GLU A 245 -16.21 2.35 45.02
C GLU A 245 -17.47 3.07 44.53
N MET A 246 -18.25 2.43 43.66
CA MET A 246 -19.53 3.00 43.17
C MET A 246 -20.59 3.03 44.27
N CYS A 247 -20.64 2.01 45.13
CA CYS A 247 -21.54 1.99 46.29
C CYS A 247 -21.24 3.10 47.29
N GLU A 248 -19.96 3.40 47.54
CA GLU A 248 -19.55 4.50 48.41
C GLU A 248 -19.87 5.86 47.80
N LEU A 249 -19.65 6.03 46.49
CA LEU A 249 -19.86 7.28 45.77
C LEU A 249 -21.33 7.72 45.68
N PHE A 250 -22.25 6.75 45.59
CA PHE A 250 -23.69 6.95 45.50
C PHE A 250 -24.44 6.41 46.72
N ALA A 251 -23.80 6.35 47.88
CA ALA A 251 -24.41 5.89 49.12
C ALA A 251 -25.65 6.72 49.53
N ASP A 252 -25.73 7.97 49.07
CA ASP A 252 -26.86 8.89 49.22
C ASP A 252 -28.02 8.60 48.25
N ILE A 253 -27.79 7.91 47.13
CA ILE A 253 -28.80 7.56 46.11
C ILE A 253 -28.69 6.06 45.73
N PRO A 254 -29.02 5.12 46.65
CA PRO A 254 -28.88 3.68 46.39
C PRO A 254 -29.70 3.18 45.20
N GLU A 255 -30.86 3.80 44.96
CA GLU A 255 -31.77 3.46 43.85
C GLU A 255 -31.06 3.55 42.49
N ALA A 256 -30.16 4.52 42.31
CA ALA A 256 -29.43 4.69 41.06
C ALA A 256 -28.50 3.49 40.75
N LEU A 257 -27.99 2.83 41.79
CA LEU A 257 -27.16 1.63 41.67
C LEU A 257 -28.03 0.39 41.41
N GLU A 258 -29.13 0.23 42.17
CA GLU A 258 -30.07 -0.90 42.00
C GLU A 258 -30.68 -0.92 40.59
N ASN A 259 -31.05 0.25 40.06
CA ASN A 259 -31.57 0.38 38.70
C ASN A 259 -30.57 -0.07 37.63
N SER A 260 -29.25 0.04 37.88
CA SER A 260 -28.24 -0.48 36.95
C SER A 260 -28.34 -2.00 36.79
N VAL A 261 -28.63 -2.70 37.90
CA VAL A 261 -28.79 -4.16 37.95
C VAL A 261 -30.12 -4.56 37.33
N GLU A 262 -31.20 -3.81 37.57
CA GLU A 262 -32.50 -4.08 36.97
C GLU A 262 -32.50 -3.89 35.44
N ILE A 263 -31.84 -2.84 34.94
CA ILE A 263 -31.63 -2.68 33.49
C ILE A 263 -30.85 -3.86 32.92
N ALA A 264 -29.76 -4.27 33.58
CA ALA A 264 -28.97 -5.43 33.14
C ALA A 264 -29.76 -6.74 33.10
N LYS A 265 -30.73 -6.93 34.01
CA LYS A 265 -31.65 -8.08 33.98
C LYS A 265 -32.63 -8.00 32.81
N ARG A 266 -33.14 -6.80 32.50
CA ARG A 266 -34.10 -6.56 31.41
C ARG A 266 -33.49 -6.75 30.01
N CYS A 267 -32.21 -6.44 29.83
CA CYS A 267 -31.54 -6.58 28.53
C CYS A 267 -31.17 -8.03 28.21
N ASN A 268 -31.82 -8.64 27.22
CA ASN A 268 -31.64 -10.03 26.79
C ASN A 268 -31.64 -10.12 25.25
N VAL A 269 -30.50 -9.82 24.64
CA VAL A 269 -30.30 -9.94 23.19
C VAL A 269 -29.59 -11.25 22.88
N THR A 270 -30.10 -11.99 21.89
CA THR A 270 -29.40 -13.18 21.36
C THR A 270 -28.84 -12.89 19.97
N VAL A 271 -27.51 -12.92 19.84
CA VAL A 271 -26.83 -12.79 18.53
C VAL A 271 -26.48 -14.19 18.01
N ARG A 272 -26.96 -14.54 16.81
CA ARG A 272 -26.59 -15.81 16.17
C ARG A 272 -25.22 -15.63 15.50
N LEU A 273 -24.26 -16.43 15.93
CA LEU A 273 -22.89 -16.43 15.41
C LEU A 273 -22.53 -17.86 14.98
N GLY A 274 -21.80 -18.00 13.87
CA GLY A 274 -21.31 -19.28 13.35
C GLY A 274 -22.28 -20.08 12.49
N GLU A 275 -23.44 -19.51 12.12
CA GLU A 275 -24.38 -20.07 11.14
C GLU A 275 -24.26 -19.30 9.81
N TYR A 276 -24.23 -19.98 8.67
CA TYR A 276 -24.06 -19.32 7.36
C TYR A 276 -25.37 -18.95 6.69
N PHE A 277 -25.39 -17.81 6.03
CA PHE A 277 -26.51 -17.29 5.27
C PHE A 277 -26.10 -17.04 3.82
N LEU A 278 -26.43 -17.97 2.92
CA LEU A 278 -26.13 -17.86 1.49
C LEU A 278 -27.22 -17.07 0.74
N PRO A 279 -26.86 -16.18 -0.21
CA PRO A 279 -27.83 -15.54 -1.09
C PRO A 279 -28.40 -16.57 -2.09
N ALA A 280 -29.66 -16.40 -2.47
CA ALA A 280 -30.28 -17.22 -3.52
C ALA A 280 -29.86 -16.72 -4.91
N PHE A 281 -29.51 -17.65 -5.81
CA PHE A 281 -29.22 -17.32 -7.20
C PHE A 281 -30.49 -17.42 -8.07
N PRO A 282 -30.74 -16.51 -9.04
CA PRO A 282 -31.87 -16.63 -9.94
C PRO A 282 -31.69 -17.80 -10.92
N THR A 283 -32.39 -18.91 -10.70
CA THR A 283 -32.23 -20.19 -11.44
C THR A 283 -33.30 -20.48 -12.50
N GLU A 284 -34.04 -19.45 -12.95
CA GLU A 284 -35.12 -19.59 -13.96
C GLU A 284 -36.16 -20.69 -13.63
N GLY A 285 -36.36 -21.01 -12.35
CA GLY A 285 -37.30 -22.02 -11.87
C GLY A 285 -36.72 -23.43 -11.68
N MET A 286 -35.43 -23.65 -11.93
CA MET A 286 -34.71 -24.89 -11.59
C MET A 286 -34.15 -24.86 -10.16
N LYS A 287 -33.73 -26.01 -9.62
CA LYS A 287 -32.94 -26.04 -8.38
C LYS A 287 -31.51 -25.60 -8.66
N GLU A 288 -30.88 -24.88 -7.74
CA GLU A 288 -29.47 -24.44 -7.85
C GLU A 288 -28.52 -25.61 -8.14
N THR A 289 -28.75 -26.77 -7.52
CA THR A 289 -27.97 -27.99 -7.75
C THR A 289 -28.04 -28.48 -9.19
N GLU A 290 -29.23 -28.43 -9.81
CA GLU A 290 -29.44 -28.89 -11.18
C GLU A 290 -28.88 -27.89 -12.19
N PHE A 291 -29.04 -26.60 -11.90
CA PHE A 291 -28.51 -25.52 -12.73
C PHE A 291 -26.98 -25.52 -12.77
N LEU A 292 -26.32 -25.73 -11.62
CA LEU A 292 -24.86 -25.88 -11.56
C LEU A 292 -24.38 -27.06 -12.43
N VAL A 293 -25.01 -28.23 -12.33
CA VAL A 293 -24.61 -29.41 -13.11
C VAL A 293 -24.74 -29.16 -14.60
N MET A 294 -25.81 -28.48 -15.04
CA MET A 294 -25.99 -28.11 -16.44
C MET A 294 -24.86 -27.19 -16.91
N LYS A 295 -24.62 -26.08 -16.20
CA LYS A 295 -23.61 -25.08 -16.58
C LYS A 295 -22.19 -25.63 -16.57
N SER A 296 -21.86 -26.47 -15.59
CA SER A 296 -20.53 -27.09 -15.52
C SER A 296 -20.27 -28.06 -16.67
N ARG A 297 -21.29 -28.79 -17.15
CA ARG A 297 -21.15 -29.67 -18.32
C ARG A 297 -21.02 -28.89 -19.62
N GLU A 298 -21.82 -27.84 -19.81
CA GLU A 298 -21.70 -26.93 -20.97
C GLU A 298 -20.31 -26.29 -21.01
N GLY A 299 -19.85 -25.74 -19.89
CA GLY A 299 -18.53 -25.10 -19.79
C GLY A 299 -17.36 -26.07 -19.99
N LEU A 300 -17.49 -27.32 -19.55
CA LEU A 300 -16.46 -28.35 -19.81
C LEU A 300 -16.32 -28.64 -21.31
N GLU A 301 -17.43 -28.71 -22.07
CA GLU A 301 -17.36 -28.92 -23.52
C GLU A 301 -16.61 -27.78 -24.22
N GLU A 302 -16.89 -26.52 -23.86
CA GLU A 302 -16.19 -25.36 -24.41
C GLU A 302 -14.68 -25.39 -24.11
N ARG A 303 -14.30 -25.75 -22.87
CA ARG A 303 -12.88 -25.85 -22.48
C ARG A 303 -12.18 -27.00 -23.19
N LEU A 304 -12.83 -28.15 -23.37
CA LEU A 304 -12.28 -29.29 -24.10
C LEU A 304 -12.12 -29.00 -25.59
N GLU A 305 -13.01 -28.21 -26.18
CA GLU A 305 -12.89 -27.71 -27.56
C GLU A 305 -11.68 -26.80 -27.74
N PHE A 306 -11.44 -25.93 -26.76
CA PHE A 306 -10.29 -25.03 -26.74
C PHE A 306 -8.96 -25.75 -26.51
N LEU A 307 -8.88 -26.64 -25.52
CA LEU A 307 -7.67 -27.39 -25.17
C LEU A 307 -7.28 -28.43 -26.22
N PHE A 308 -8.29 -29.16 -26.74
CA PHE A 308 -8.10 -30.23 -27.70
C PHE A 308 -8.98 -29.98 -28.94
N PRO A 309 -8.50 -29.15 -29.89
CA PRO A 309 -9.21 -28.91 -31.14
C PRO A 309 -9.44 -30.19 -31.96
N ASP A 310 -8.56 -31.19 -31.81
CA ASP A 310 -8.70 -32.51 -32.42
C ASP A 310 -9.68 -33.40 -31.64
N GLU A 311 -10.72 -33.90 -32.32
CA GLU A 311 -11.76 -34.73 -31.74
C GLU A 311 -11.25 -36.09 -31.23
N GLU A 312 -10.23 -36.69 -31.85
CA GLU A 312 -9.74 -38.01 -31.43
C GLU A 312 -8.97 -37.92 -30.11
N GLU A 313 -8.13 -36.90 -29.95
CA GLU A 313 -7.42 -36.63 -28.71
C GLU A 313 -8.38 -36.24 -27.58
N ARG A 314 -9.40 -35.43 -27.90
CA ARG A 314 -10.46 -35.07 -26.97
C ARG A 314 -11.19 -36.32 -26.44
N LYS A 315 -11.56 -37.26 -27.31
CA LYS A 315 -12.22 -38.52 -26.89
C LYS A 315 -11.34 -39.38 -25.99
N ARG A 316 -10.02 -39.36 -26.17
CA ARG A 316 -9.07 -40.12 -25.35
C ARG A 316 -8.93 -39.53 -23.95
N ARG A 317 -8.85 -38.20 -23.81
CA ARG A 317 -8.62 -37.50 -22.53
C ARG A 317 -9.90 -37.23 -21.74
N ARG A 318 -11.06 -37.14 -22.41
CA ARG A 318 -12.36 -36.82 -21.80
C ARG A 318 -12.77 -37.64 -20.55
N PRO A 319 -12.55 -38.98 -20.47
CA PRO A 319 -13.00 -39.76 -19.31
C PRO A 319 -12.44 -39.26 -17.97
N GLU A 320 -11.18 -38.81 -17.96
CA GLU A 320 -10.51 -38.27 -16.77
C GLU A 320 -11.19 -36.99 -16.25
N TYR A 321 -11.59 -36.12 -17.18
CA TYR A 321 -12.30 -34.87 -16.87
C TYR A 321 -13.72 -35.13 -16.39
N ASP A 322 -14.44 -36.05 -17.04
CA ASP A 322 -15.82 -36.40 -16.67
C ASP A 322 -15.89 -37.02 -15.26
N GLU A 323 -14.93 -37.89 -14.90
CA GLU A 323 -14.85 -38.49 -13.56
C GLU A 323 -14.55 -37.43 -12.49
N ARG A 324 -13.55 -36.58 -12.72
CA ARG A 324 -13.20 -35.49 -11.79
C ARG A 324 -14.36 -34.51 -11.61
N LEU A 325 -15.02 -34.12 -12.69
CA LEU A 325 -16.15 -33.19 -12.65
C LEU A 325 -17.30 -33.75 -11.79
N GLN A 326 -17.62 -35.04 -11.95
CA GLN A 326 -18.70 -35.67 -11.20
C GLN A 326 -18.40 -35.73 -9.70
N ILE A 327 -17.16 -36.09 -9.31
CA ILE A 327 -16.74 -36.11 -7.90
C ILE A 327 -16.87 -34.72 -7.28
N GLU A 328 -16.37 -33.68 -7.95
CA GLU A 328 -16.46 -32.31 -7.45
C GLU A 328 -17.91 -31.83 -7.31
N LEU A 329 -18.75 -32.06 -8.33
CA LEU A 329 -20.17 -31.70 -8.30
C LEU A 329 -20.92 -32.38 -7.15
N ASP A 330 -20.63 -33.66 -6.88
CA ASP A 330 -21.27 -34.39 -5.79
C ASP A 330 -20.88 -33.81 -4.43
N VAL A 331 -19.60 -33.45 -4.22
CA VAL A 331 -19.13 -32.82 -2.98
C VAL A 331 -19.76 -31.42 -2.80
N ILE A 332 -19.75 -30.59 -3.85
CA ILE A 332 -20.32 -29.23 -3.80
C ILE A 332 -21.82 -29.27 -3.46
N ASN A 333 -22.56 -30.19 -4.06
CA ASN A 333 -23.99 -30.36 -3.81
C ASN A 333 -24.28 -30.92 -2.42
N GLN A 334 -23.50 -31.88 -1.93
CA GLN A 334 -23.66 -32.44 -0.58
C GLN A 334 -23.37 -31.41 0.53
N MET A 335 -22.40 -30.51 0.31
CA MET A 335 -22.05 -29.47 1.27
C MET A 335 -22.96 -28.25 1.23
N GLY A 336 -23.83 -28.12 0.21
CA GLY A 336 -24.78 -27.02 0.09
C GLY A 336 -24.17 -25.73 -0.45
N PHE A 337 -23.15 -25.81 -1.30
CA PHE A 337 -22.51 -24.64 -1.92
C PHE A 337 -22.82 -24.37 -3.41
N PRO A 338 -23.89 -24.91 -4.06
CA PRO A 338 -24.10 -24.66 -5.48
C PRO A 338 -24.41 -23.20 -5.77
N GLY A 339 -25.26 -22.54 -4.98
CA GLY A 339 -25.56 -21.10 -5.12
C GLY A 339 -24.30 -20.22 -5.05
N TYR A 340 -23.34 -20.56 -4.18
CA TYR A 340 -22.08 -19.84 -4.08
C TYR A 340 -21.25 -19.89 -5.37
N PHE A 341 -21.10 -21.07 -5.98
CA PHE A 341 -20.40 -21.20 -7.26
C PHE A 341 -21.13 -20.47 -8.40
N LEU A 342 -22.47 -20.49 -8.40
CA LEU A 342 -23.29 -19.79 -9.39
C LEU A 342 -23.15 -18.26 -9.30
N ILE A 343 -23.11 -17.72 -8.08
CA ILE A 343 -22.85 -16.29 -7.86
C ILE A 343 -21.46 -15.93 -8.41
N VAL A 344 -20.43 -16.73 -8.09
CA VAL A 344 -19.06 -16.46 -8.51
C VAL A 344 -18.89 -16.55 -10.01
N MET A 345 -19.44 -17.57 -10.68
CA MET A 345 -19.34 -17.65 -12.14
C MET A 345 -20.01 -16.47 -12.85
N GLU A 346 -21.12 -15.95 -12.32
CA GLU A 346 -21.91 -14.91 -12.98
C GLU A 346 -21.13 -13.60 -13.05
N PHE A 347 -20.64 -13.08 -11.91
CA PHE A 347 -19.95 -11.80 -11.93
C PHE A 347 -18.59 -11.87 -12.64
N ILE A 348 -17.94 -13.04 -12.64
CA ILE A 348 -16.69 -13.27 -13.40
C ILE A 348 -16.97 -13.24 -14.90
N GLN A 349 -17.99 -13.97 -15.34
CA GLN A 349 -18.36 -14.03 -16.75
C GLN A 349 -18.82 -12.66 -17.23
N TRP A 350 -19.67 -11.97 -16.47
CA TRP A 350 -20.09 -10.60 -16.75
C TRP A 350 -18.89 -9.65 -16.85
N SER A 351 -17.90 -9.79 -15.97
CA SER A 351 -16.69 -8.97 -16.01
C SER A 351 -15.91 -9.20 -17.31
N LYS A 352 -15.68 -10.47 -17.69
CA LYS A 352 -15.02 -10.82 -18.96
C LYS A 352 -15.78 -10.27 -20.17
N ASP A 353 -17.11 -10.38 -20.19
CA ASP A 353 -17.97 -9.92 -21.29
C ASP A 353 -18.00 -8.39 -21.42
N ASN A 354 -17.82 -7.65 -20.32
CA ASN A 354 -17.77 -6.18 -20.31
C ASN A 354 -16.33 -5.63 -20.43
N GLY A 355 -15.36 -6.46 -20.80
CA GLY A 355 -13.97 -6.04 -20.99
C GLY A 355 -13.29 -5.61 -19.68
N ILE A 356 -13.67 -6.22 -18.56
CA ILE A 356 -13.00 -6.07 -17.26
C ILE A 356 -12.01 -7.24 -17.12
N PRO A 357 -10.69 -6.98 -17.12
CA PRO A 357 -9.70 -8.02 -16.96
C PRO A 357 -9.84 -8.72 -15.60
N VAL A 358 -9.91 -10.05 -15.64
CA VAL A 358 -9.96 -10.93 -14.47
C VAL A 358 -8.69 -11.77 -14.45
N GLY A 359 -8.11 -11.97 -13.27
CA GLY A 359 -6.95 -12.83 -13.10
C GLY A 359 -7.33 -14.31 -13.21
N PRO A 360 -6.34 -15.21 -13.37
CA PRO A 360 -6.59 -16.63 -13.63
C PRO A 360 -7.15 -17.43 -12.43
N GLY A 361 -7.51 -16.75 -11.34
CA GLY A 361 -7.91 -17.30 -10.04
C GLY A 361 -6.78 -17.19 -9.00
N ARG A 362 -7.14 -17.17 -7.71
CA ARG A 362 -6.18 -17.12 -6.61
C ARG A 362 -6.49 -18.18 -5.55
N GLY A 363 -5.43 -18.59 -4.85
CA GLY A 363 -5.55 -19.47 -3.70
C GLY A 363 -5.74 -20.91 -4.14
N SER A 364 -6.50 -21.67 -3.37
CA SER A 364 -6.81 -23.07 -3.71
C SER A 364 -7.90 -23.22 -4.76
N GLY A 365 -8.63 -22.15 -5.13
CA GLY A 365 -9.71 -22.20 -6.12
C GLY A 365 -9.28 -22.75 -7.49
N ALA A 366 -8.02 -22.54 -7.88
CA ALA A 366 -7.43 -23.09 -9.10
C ALA A 366 -7.35 -24.63 -9.13
N GLY A 367 -7.54 -25.32 -8.00
CA GLY A 367 -7.57 -26.78 -7.94
C GLY A 367 -8.93 -27.43 -8.27
N SER A 368 -9.97 -26.63 -8.56
CA SER A 368 -11.30 -27.13 -8.93
C SER A 368 -11.49 -27.15 -10.44
N LEU A 369 -11.79 -28.34 -10.98
CA LEU A 369 -12.18 -28.49 -12.38
C LEU A 369 -13.54 -27.86 -12.66
N VAL A 370 -14.48 -27.88 -11.69
CA VAL A 370 -15.75 -27.16 -11.80
C VAL A 370 -15.52 -25.66 -11.96
N ALA A 371 -14.60 -25.07 -11.18
CA ALA A 371 -14.26 -23.65 -11.31
C ALA A 371 -13.66 -23.32 -12.69
N TYR A 372 -12.79 -24.19 -13.22
CA TYR A 372 -12.20 -24.01 -14.55
C TYR A 372 -13.23 -24.13 -15.68
N ALA A 373 -14.12 -25.13 -15.60
CA ALA A 373 -15.21 -25.34 -16.55
C ALA A 373 -16.18 -24.15 -16.58
N LEU A 374 -16.49 -23.58 -15.42
CA LEU A 374 -17.34 -22.38 -15.29
C LEU A 374 -16.60 -21.06 -15.59
N LYS A 375 -15.34 -21.12 -16.06
CA LYS A 375 -14.49 -19.95 -16.35
C LYS A 375 -14.21 -19.03 -15.15
N ILE A 376 -14.46 -19.52 -13.93
CA ILE A 376 -14.07 -18.86 -12.68
C ILE A 376 -12.55 -18.80 -12.58
N THR A 377 -11.87 -19.88 -12.97
CA THR A 377 -10.41 -19.96 -13.08
C THR A 377 -10.00 -20.21 -14.53
N ASP A 378 -8.75 -19.88 -14.85
CA ASP A 378 -8.20 -19.98 -16.22
C ASP A 378 -7.01 -20.95 -16.33
N LEU A 379 -6.82 -21.79 -15.30
CA LEU A 379 -5.73 -22.76 -15.26
C LEU A 379 -6.32 -24.17 -15.14
N ASP A 380 -5.82 -25.08 -16.00
CA ASP A 380 -6.23 -26.48 -16.01
C ASP A 380 -5.68 -27.24 -14.79
N PRO A 381 -6.54 -27.68 -13.85
CA PRO A 381 -6.07 -28.35 -12.65
C PRO A 381 -5.51 -29.74 -12.89
N LEU A 382 -5.92 -30.44 -13.96
CA LEU A 382 -5.45 -31.80 -14.23
C LEU A 382 -4.05 -31.80 -14.86
N GLU A 383 -3.74 -30.82 -15.71
CA GLU A 383 -2.42 -30.71 -16.33
C GLU A 383 -1.29 -30.44 -15.32
N TYR A 384 -1.59 -29.73 -14.21
CA TYR A 384 -0.60 -29.35 -13.20
C TYR A 384 -0.78 -30.04 -11.84
N ASP A 385 -1.53 -31.14 -11.77
CA ASP A 385 -1.78 -31.92 -10.55
C ASP A 385 -2.34 -31.08 -9.38
N LEU A 386 -3.27 -30.17 -9.66
CA LEU A 386 -3.89 -29.33 -8.64
C LEU A 386 -5.05 -30.06 -7.95
N LEU A 387 -5.06 -30.05 -6.62
CA LEU A 387 -5.99 -30.84 -5.82
C LEU A 387 -7.22 -30.04 -5.37
N PHE A 388 -8.41 -30.59 -5.62
CA PHE A 388 -9.69 -30.00 -5.22
C PHE A 388 -9.90 -30.06 -3.70
N GLU A 389 -9.46 -31.13 -3.04
CA GLU A 389 -9.66 -31.34 -1.60
C GLU A 389 -8.88 -30.34 -0.75
N ARG A 390 -7.86 -29.70 -1.35
CA ARG A 390 -7.15 -28.57 -0.75
C ARG A 390 -8.01 -27.31 -0.72
N PHE A 391 -8.92 -27.16 -1.68
CA PHE A 391 -9.91 -26.09 -1.74
C PHE A 391 -11.12 -26.41 -0.87
N LEU A 392 -11.80 -27.52 -1.16
CA LEU A 392 -13.00 -27.94 -0.46
C LEU A 392 -12.84 -29.38 0.03
N ASN A 393 -12.70 -29.55 1.34
CA ASN A 393 -12.48 -30.86 1.94
C ASN A 393 -13.83 -31.52 2.28
N PRO A 394 -14.17 -32.69 1.70
CA PRO A 394 -15.45 -33.35 1.96
C PRO A 394 -15.62 -33.81 3.41
N GLU A 395 -14.52 -34.05 4.13
CA GLU A 395 -14.55 -34.50 5.53
C GLU A 395 -14.70 -33.34 6.53
N ARG A 396 -14.73 -32.09 6.05
CA ARG A 396 -14.90 -30.90 6.87
C ARG A 396 -15.79 -29.88 6.19
N VAL A 397 -16.95 -29.61 6.80
CA VAL A 397 -17.79 -28.48 6.40
C VAL A 397 -17.08 -27.18 6.78
N SER A 398 -16.44 -26.56 5.80
CA SER A 398 -15.92 -25.20 5.86
C SER A 398 -16.24 -24.46 4.59
N MET A 399 -16.46 -23.16 4.74
CA MET A 399 -16.82 -22.31 3.63
C MET A 399 -15.67 -22.23 2.61
N PRO A 400 -15.97 -22.38 1.30
CA PRO A 400 -15.01 -22.06 0.26
C PRO A 400 -14.75 -20.55 0.21
N ASP A 401 -13.49 -20.15 0.01
CA ASP A 401 -13.07 -18.76 -0.12
C ASP A 401 -12.46 -18.57 -1.52
N PHE A 402 -13.22 -17.99 -2.45
CA PHE A 402 -12.73 -17.57 -3.76
C PHE A 402 -12.18 -16.14 -3.65
N ASP A 403 -10.86 -16.04 -3.65
CA ASP A 403 -10.17 -14.78 -3.90
C ASP A 403 -10.14 -14.53 -5.43
N VAL A 404 -10.66 -13.39 -5.87
CA VAL A 404 -10.67 -13.02 -7.29
C VAL A 404 -9.89 -11.72 -7.50
N ASP A 405 -8.95 -11.77 -8.44
CA ASP A 405 -8.18 -10.61 -8.86
C ASP A 405 -8.87 -9.93 -10.05
N PHE A 406 -9.18 -8.64 -9.92
CA PHE A 406 -9.70 -7.76 -10.98
C PHE A 406 -8.71 -6.65 -11.31
N CYS A 407 -8.86 -6.06 -12.49
CA CYS A 407 -8.22 -4.78 -12.81
C CYS A 407 -8.56 -3.71 -11.75
N MET A 408 -7.55 -2.98 -11.27
CA MET A 408 -7.70 -1.95 -10.22
C MET A 408 -8.71 -0.86 -10.61
N ASP A 409 -8.68 -0.38 -11.86
CA ASP A 409 -9.50 0.73 -12.33
C ASP A 409 -10.99 0.38 -12.48
N LYS A 410 -11.30 -0.85 -12.87
CA LYS A 410 -12.66 -1.28 -13.25
C LYS A 410 -13.36 -2.10 -12.16
N ARG A 411 -12.69 -2.36 -11.04
CA ARG A 411 -13.23 -3.17 -9.94
C ARG A 411 -14.56 -2.64 -9.40
N ASP A 412 -14.67 -1.32 -9.24
CA ASP A 412 -15.89 -0.73 -8.68
C ASP A 412 -17.12 -0.95 -9.60
N GLN A 413 -16.93 -1.13 -10.92
CA GLN A 413 -18.01 -1.50 -11.84
C GLN A 413 -18.57 -2.90 -11.55
N VAL A 414 -17.71 -3.84 -11.14
CA VAL A 414 -18.13 -5.19 -10.73
C VAL A 414 -18.95 -5.13 -9.44
N ILE A 415 -18.53 -4.28 -8.49
CA ILE A 415 -19.28 -4.06 -7.24
C ILE A 415 -20.65 -3.46 -7.55
N ASP A 416 -20.72 -2.50 -8.48
CA ASP A 416 -21.98 -1.89 -8.89
C ASP A 416 -22.91 -2.90 -9.58
N HIS A 417 -22.40 -3.77 -10.47
CA HIS A 417 -23.19 -4.86 -11.08
C HIS A 417 -23.76 -5.82 -10.04
N VAL A 418 -22.92 -6.28 -9.11
CA VAL A 418 -23.36 -7.17 -8.02
C VAL A 418 -24.41 -6.48 -7.15
N ALA A 419 -24.26 -5.18 -6.89
CA ALA A 419 -25.25 -4.39 -6.16
C ALA A 419 -26.57 -4.19 -6.95
N GLU A 420 -26.53 -4.09 -8.27
CA GLU A 420 -27.72 -4.04 -9.12
C GLU A 420 -28.45 -5.39 -9.15
N MET A 421 -27.72 -6.51 -9.20
CA MET A 421 -28.29 -7.86 -9.25
C MET A 421 -28.96 -8.26 -7.92
N TYR A 422 -28.27 -8.09 -6.79
CA TYR A 422 -28.76 -8.55 -5.48
C TYR A 422 -29.49 -7.46 -4.67
N GLY A 423 -29.41 -6.21 -5.12
CA GLY A 423 -29.94 -5.04 -4.44
C GLY A 423 -28.89 -4.29 -3.65
N ARG A 424 -28.90 -2.95 -3.75
CA ARG A 424 -27.89 -2.06 -3.14
C ARG A 424 -27.84 -2.19 -1.61
N ASP A 425 -28.95 -2.54 -0.97
CA ASP A 425 -29.04 -2.71 0.48
C ASP A 425 -28.54 -4.09 0.96
N ALA A 426 -28.36 -5.05 0.06
CA ALA A 426 -27.88 -6.41 0.34
C ALA A 426 -26.37 -6.57 0.07
N VAL A 427 -25.74 -5.58 -0.57
CA VAL A 427 -24.33 -5.61 -0.93
C VAL A 427 -23.60 -4.48 -0.23
N SER A 428 -22.57 -4.82 0.53
CA SER A 428 -21.74 -3.85 1.24
C SER A 428 -20.28 -4.22 1.09
N GLN A 429 -19.40 -3.23 1.24
CA GLN A 429 -17.98 -3.51 1.41
C GLN A 429 -17.68 -3.80 2.88
N ILE A 430 -16.50 -4.31 3.17
CA ILE A 430 -16.08 -4.64 4.54
C ILE A 430 -15.18 -3.52 5.07
N ILE A 431 -15.34 -3.15 6.34
CA ILE A 431 -14.45 -2.17 7.00
C ILE A 431 -13.08 -2.77 7.28
N THR A 432 -12.07 -1.93 7.27
CA THR A 432 -10.75 -2.21 7.84
C THR A 432 -10.47 -1.21 8.94
N PHE A 433 -9.83 -1.68 10.00
CA PHE A 433 -9.40 -0.82 11.09
C PHE A 433 -7.93 -0.48 10.92
N GLY A 434 -7.62 0.81 10.76
CA GLY A 434 -6.26 1.32 10.89
C GLY A 434 -5.87 1.26 12.36
N THR A 435 -4.94 0.38 12.70
CA THR A 435 -4.42 0.27 14.07
C THR A 435 -3.13 1.09 14.22
N MET A 436 -2.85 1.51 15.45
CA MET A 436 -1.60 2.21 15.78
C MET A 436 -0.41 1.24 15.74
N ALA A 437 0.17 1.05 14.54
CA ALA A 437 1.37 0.26 14.34
C ALA A 437 2.60 0.93 14.97
N ALA A 438 3.63 0.16 15.35
CA ALA A 438 4.81 0.63 16.09
C ALA A 438 5.46 1.91 15.52
N LYS A 439 5.56 2.07 14.19
CA LYS A 439 6.09 3.31 13.58
C LYS A 439 5.10 4.48 13.61
N ALA A 440 3.82 4.19 13.40
CA ALA A 440 2.77 5.21 13.37
C ALA A 440 2.52 5.77 14.77
N VAL A 441 2.46 4.90 15.79
CA VAL A 441 2.24 5.30 17.18
C VAL A 441 3.36 6.23 17.68
N ILE A 442 4.63 5.95 17.37
CA ILE A 442 5.76 6.83 17.71
C ILE A 442 5.58 8.21 17.10
N ARG A 443 5.14 8.28 15.83
CA ARG A 443 4.90 9.54 15.12
C ARG A 443 3.72 10.32 15.69
N ASP A 444 2.62 9.64 15.97
CA ASP A 444 1.40 10.26 16.48
C ASP A 444 1.59 10.78 17.92
N VAL A 445 2.15 9.95 18.81
CA VAL A 445 2.46 10.32 20.21
C VAL A 445 3.51 11.41 20.26
N GLY A 446 4.61 11.28 19.51
CA GLY A 446 5.65 12.30 19.47
C GLY A 446 5.15 13.67 19.00
N ARG A 447 4.22 13.70 18.04
CA ARG A 447 3.54 14.94 17.61
C ARG A 447 2.71 15.55 18.73
N VAL A 448 1.93 14.74 19.45
CA VAL A 448 1.03 15.21 20.51
C VAL A 448 1.79 15.71 21.73
N LEU A 449 2.93 15.09 22.05
CA LEU A 449 3.89 15.57 23.06
C LEU A 449 4.63 16.86 22.63
N GLY A 450 4.51 17.28 21.36
CA GLY A 450 5.10 18.52 20.87
C GLY A 450 6.52 18.39 20.31
N HIS A 451 7.06 17.18 20.13
CA HIS A 451 8.39 17.00 19.57
C HIS A 451 8.46 17.36 18.08
N PRO A 452 9.58 17.94 17.59
CA PRO A 452 9.76 18.21 16.17
C PRO A 452 9.76 16.94 15.30
N PHE A 453 9.22 17.02 14.09
CA PHE A 453 9.14 15.89 13.15
C PHE A 453 10.48 15.17 12.94
N GLY A 454 11.59 15.91 12.84
CA GLY A 454 12.92 15.31 12.65
C GLY A 454 13.40 14.46 13.83
N PHE A 455 13.03 14.83 15.07
CA PHE A 455 13.34 14.05 16.28
C PHE A 455 12.59 12.72 16.26
N VAL A 456 11.28 12.78 16.01
CA VAL A 456 10.41 11.61 16.01
C VAL A 456 10.70 10.68 14.82
N ASP A 457 10.99 11.24 13.64
CA ASP A 457 11.32 10.46 12.45
C ASP A 457 12.61 9.65 12.64
N ARG A 458 13.61 10.22 13.33
CA ARG A 458 14.86 9.53 13.70
C ARG A 458 14.59 8.28 14.53
N ILE A 459 13.71 8.36 15.52
CA ILE A 459 13.34 7.21 16.38
C ILE A 459 12.52 6.19 15.57
N SER A 460 11.53 6.65 14.80
CA SER A 460 10.65 5.76 14.02
C SER A 460 11.40 4.94 12.95
N LYS A 461 12.54 5.45 12.44
CA LYS A 461 13.39 4.77 11.46
C LYS A 461 14.19 3.60 12.05
N LEU A 462 14.42 3.59 13.35
CA LEU A 462 15.11 2.48 14.05
C LEU A 462 14.21 1.24 14.17
N ILE A 463 12.88 1.41 14.10
CA ILE A 463 11.96 0.28 14.13
C ILE A 463 12.13 -0.56 12.85
N PRO A 464 12.41 -1.87 12.96
CA PRO A 464 12.53 -2.72 11.78
C PRO A 464 11.22 -2.79 10.97
N PRO A 465 11.28 -2.95 9.64
CA PRO A 465 10.11 -2.89 8.77
C PRO A 465 9.29 -4.20 8.73
N ASP A 466 9.57 -5.19 9.58
CA ASP A 466 8.89 -6.49 9.52
C ASP A 466 7.36 -6.38 9.72
N PRO A 467 6.54 -7.08 8.92
CA PRO A 467 5.10 -7.13 9.14
C PRO A 467 4.75 -7.67 10.54
N GLY A 468 3.84 -6.98 11.24
CA GLY A 468 3.46 -7.35 12.62
C GLY A 468 4.58 -7.12 13.65
N MET A 469 5.50 -6.19 13.36
CA MET A 469 6.46 -5.67 14.34
C MET A 469 5.72 -4.98 15.47
N THR A 470 6.11 -5.32 16.69
CA THR A 470 5.66 -4.65 17.92
C THR A 470 6.85 -3.98 18.58
N LEU A 471 6.62 -3.00 19.46
CA LEU A 471 7.68 -2.34 20.22
C LEU A 471 8.50 -3.37 21.01
N ASP A 472 7.86 -4.35 21.65
CA ASP A 472 8.54 -5.44 22.36
C ASP A 472 9.51 -6.26 21.48
N LYS A 473 9.15 -6.48 20.22
CA LYS A 473 10.01 -7.18 19.25
C LYS A 473 11.11 -6.26 18.75
N ALA A 474 10.80 -4.99 18.51
CA ALA A 474 11.77 -3.99 18.05
C ALA A 474 12.89 -3.79 19.08
N PHE A 475 12.55 -3.73 20.37
CA PHE A 475 13.51 -3.65 21.47
C PHE A 475 14.47 -4.85 21.54
N LYS A 476 14.01 -6.04 21.13
CA LYS A 476 14.85 -7.24 21.05
C LYS A 476 15.69 -7.32 19.79
N ALA A 477 15.22 -6.70 18.70
CA ALA A 477 15.86 -6.76 17.39
C ALA A 477 16.92 -5.67 17.20
N GLU A 478 16.71 -4.46 17.74
CA GLU A 478 17.57 -3.29 17.54
C GLU A 478 18.15 -2.80 18.88
N PRO A 479 19.44 -3.06 19.17
CA PRO A 479 20.08 -2.67 20.43
C PRO A 479 20.12 -1.15 20.69
N ALA A 480 20.08 -0.32 19.63
CA ALA A 480 20.08 1.13 19.77
C ALA A 480 18.82 1.69 20.45
N LEU A 481 17.69 0.98 20.39
CA LEU A 481 16.43 1.41 21.01
C LEU A 481 16.50 1.36 22.55
N PRO A 482 16.90 0.23 23.19
CA PRO A 482 17.15 0.21 24.64
C PRO A 482 18.17 1.26 25.10
N GLU A 483 19.25 1.48 24.34
CA GLU A 483 20.27 2.49 24.70
C GLU A 483 19.69 3.91 24.70
N LEU A 484 18.88 4.27 23.70
CA LEU A 484 18.21 5.56 23.64
C LEU A 484 17.13 5.71 24.72
N TYR A 485 16.41 4.63 25.03
CA TYR A 485 15.39 4.60 26.07
C TYR A 485 15.97 4.87 27.47
N GLU A 486 17.17 4.35 27.77
CA GLU A 486 17.85 4.59 29.06
C GLU A 486 18.62 5.93 29.09
N ALA A 487 19.04 6.44 27.92
CA ALA A 487 19.85 7.66 27.84
C ALA A 487 19.03 8.97 27.87
N ASP A 488 17.78 8.95 27.40
CA ASP A 488 16.97 10.14 27.19
C ASP A 488 15.57 9.99 27.81
N GLU A 489 15.26 10.83 28.81
CA GLU A 489 13.96 10.80 29.52
C GLU A 489 12.78 11.12 28.59
N GLU A 490 12.96 11.99 27.59
CA GLU A 490 11.90 12.32 26.63
C GLU A 490 11.57 11.10 25.76
N VAL A 491 12.58 10.33 25.37
CA VAL A 491 12.41 9.08 24.60
C VAL A 491 11.72 8.02 25.44
N LYS A 492 12.06 7.94 26.74
CA LYS A 492 11.43 7.02 27.69
C LYS A 492 9.93 7.28 27.82
N GLU A 493 9.54 8.52 28.12
CA GLU A 493 8.14 8.92 28.26
C GLU A 493 7.35 8.64 26.97
N LEU A 494 7.93 9.00 25.82
CA LEU A 494 7.33 8.74 24.50
C LEU A 494 7.08 7.24 24.29
N ILE A 495 8.08 6.38 24.56
CA ILE A 495 7.99 4.94 24.31
C ILE A 495 7.02 4.27 25.28
N ASP A 496 6.99 4.67 26.55
CA ASP A 496 6.06 4.13 27.56
C ASP A 496 4.60 4.40 27.14
N MET A 497 4.30 5.60 26.66
CA MET A 497 2.98 5.94 26.11
C MET A 497 2.67 5.17 24.82
N CYS A 498 3.67 4.98 23.95
CA CYS A 498 3.53 4.19 22.73
C CYS A 498 3.21 2.72 23.02
N HIS A 499 3.77 2.13 24.09
CA HIS A 499 3.47 0.75 24.50
C HIS A 499 2.01 0.58 24.91
N ILE A 500 1.42 1.57 25.58
CA ILE A 500 0.02 1.54 26.00
C ILE A 500 -0.91 1.65 24.78
N LEU A 501 -0.57 2.53 23.84
CA LEU A 501 -1.38 2.83 22.65
C LEU A 501 -1.18 1.84 21.49
N GLU A 502 -0.20 0.94 21.59
CA GLU A 502 0.12 0.01 20.52
C GLU A 502 -1.07 -0.90 20.15
N GLY A 503 -1.42 -0.85 18.87
CA GLY A 503 -2.50 -1.64 18.30
C GLY A 503 -3.90 -1.22 18.71
N CYS A 504 -4.08 -0.07 19.37
CA CYS A 504 -5.40 0.57 19.50
C CYS A 504 -5.94 0.95 18.11
N THR A 505 -7.26 0.91 17.97
CA THR A 505 -7.92 1.32 16.74
C THR A 505 -7.87 2.85 16.59
N ARG A 506 -7.31 3.33 15.46
CA ARG A 506 -7.14 4.77 15.17
C ARG A 506 -8.28 5.30 14.31
N ASN A 507 -8.60 4.61 13.23
CA ASN A 507 -9.62 5.03 12.28
C ASN A 507 -10.23 3.84 11.52
N ALA A 508 -11.40 4.09 10.94
CA ALA A 508 -12.03 3.22 9.96
C ALA A 508 -11.49 3.52 8.56
N GLY A 509 -11.35 2.48 7.75
CA GLY A 509 -11.06 2.53 6.33
C GLY A 509 -11.87 1.47 5.59
N LYS A 510 -11.79 1.48 4.25
CA LYS A 510 -12.41 0.49 3.39
C LYS A 510 -11.45 -0.69 3.18
N HIS A 511 -11.95 -1.93 3.28
CA HIS A 511 -11.15 -3.10 2.89
C HIS A 511 -10.81 -3.00 1.41
N ALA A 512 -9.53 -3.21 1.08
CA ALA A 512 -9.03 -3.07 -0.28
C ALA A 512 -9.67 -4.07 -1.27
N GLY A 513 -10.42 -5.07 -0.81
CA GLY A 513 -11.17 -5.96 -1.69
C GLY A 513 -12.38 -6.68 -1.08
N GLY A 514 -12.72 -6.41 0.17
CA GLY A 514 -13.72 -7.23 0.86
C GLY A 514 -15.11 -6.74 0.52
N VAL A 515 -15.91 -7.59 -0.12
CA VAL A 515 -17.33 -7.37 -0.42
C VAL A 515 -18.13 -8.47 0.25
N VAL A 516 -19.30 -8.12 0.77
CA VAL A 516 -20.22 -9.06 1.40
C VAL A 516 -21.56 -8.99 0.67
N ILE A 517 -22.16 -10.15 0.46
CA ILE A 517 -23.50 -10.28 -0.13
C ILE A 517 -24.37 -10.99 0.90
N SER A 518 -25.40 -10.30 1.39
CA SER A 518 -26.40 -10.87 2.29
C SER A 518 -27.62 -11.37 1.51
N PRO A 519 -28.34 -12.38 2.02
CA PRO A 519 -29.60 -12.82 1.39
C PRO A 519 -30.75 -11.81 1.59
N THR A 520 -30.65 -10.94 2.58
CA THR A 520 -31.60 -9.85 2.87
C THR A 520 -30.83 -8.53 2.95
N THR A 521 -31.31 -7.55 3.72
CA THR A 521 -30.57 -6.30 3.94
C THR A 521 -29.37 -6.51 4.86
N ILE A 522 -28.25 -5.83 4.58
CA ILE A 522 -27.04 -5.94 5.39
C ILE A 522 -27.29 -5.53 6.85
N THR A 523 -28.20 -4.57 7.05
CA THR A 523 -28.63 -4.06 8.35
C THR A 523 -29.36 -5.08 9.23
N ASP A 524 -29.80 -6.21 8.68
CA ASP A 524 -30.31 -7.32 9.49
C ASP A 524 -29.18 -8.03 10.28
N PHE A 525 -27.94 -7.89 9.84
CA PHE A 525 -26.78 -8.59 10.39
C PHE A 525 -25.78 -7.63 11.04
N ALA A 526 -25.39 -6.56 10.33
CA ALA A 526 -24.35 -5.64 10.75
C ALA A 526 -24.75 -4.18 10.46
N PRO A 527 -24.37 -3.22 11.33
CA PRO A 527 -24.52 -1.80 11.02
C PRO A 527 -23.60 -1.34 9.90
N ILE A 528 -24.01 -0.26 9.23
CA ILE A 528 -23.26 0.38 8.16
C ILE A 528 -22.42 1.53 8.72
N TYR A 529 -21.19 1.65 8.24
CA TYR A 529 -20.36 2.84 8.28
C TYR A 529 -20.30 3.44 6.88
N ALA A 530 -20.27 4.76 6.79
CA ALA A 530 -20.10 5.49 5.53
C ALA A 530 -19.09 6.62 5.76
N ASP A 531 -18.57 7.18 4.67
CA ASP A 531 -17.70 8.35 4.77
C ASP A 531 -18.44 9.61 5.24
N ALA A 532 -17.72 10.73 5.34
CA ALA A 532 -18.28 11.99 5.82
C ALA A 532 -19.44 12.53 4.96
N GLU A 533 -19.52 12.13 3.69
CA GLU A 533 -20.57 12.54 2.75
C GLU A 533 -21.73 11.52 2.69
N GLY A 534 -21.61 10.39 3.38
CA GLY A 534 -22.59 9.31 3.37
C GLY A 534 -22.42 8.35 2.18
N HIS A 535 -21.27 8.39 1.52
CA HIS A 535 -20.93 7.50 0.40
C HIS A 535 -20.16 6.26 0.87
N PHE A 536 -20.07 5.27 -0.02
CA PHE A 536 -19.35 4.00 0.18
C PHE A 536 -19.73 3.24 1.47
N PRO A 537 -20.93 2.64 1.53
CA PRO A 537 -21.34 1.87 2.68
C PRO A 537 -20.41 0.66 2.89
N VAL A 538 -19.91 0.53 4.12
CA VAL A 538 -19.12 -0.60 4.59
C VAL A 538 -19.74 -1.20 5.86
N THR A 539 -19.56 -2.49 6.11
CA THR A 539 -20.00 -3.16 7.34
C THR A 539 -19.14 -2.72 8.52
N GLN A 540 -19.71 -2.46 9.69
CA GLN A 540 -18.92 -2.13 10.88
C GLN A 540 -18.14 -3.32 11.47
N PHE A 541 -18.43 -4.55 11.04
CA PHE A 541 -17.66 -5.73 11.41
C PHE A 541 -16.49 -5.94 10.45
N ASP A 542 -15.32 -6.26 11.01
CA ASP A 542 -14.12 -6.55 10.22
C ASP A 542 -14.22 -7.91 9.48
N LYS A 543 -13.16 -8.28 8.75
CA LYS A 543 -13.08 -9.52 7.97
C LYS A 543 -13.48 -10.77 8.77
N ASN A 544 -13.01 -10.91 10.00
CA ASN A 544 -13.26 -12.13 10.78
C ASN A 544 -14.61 -12.07 11.48
N ASP A 545 -14.99 -10.87 11.93
CA ASP A 545 -16.21 -10.63 12.66
C ASP A 545 -17.45 -10.80 11.73
N VAL A 546 -17.35 -10.39 10.46
CA VAL A 546 -18.43 -10.56 9.46
C VAL A 546 -18.64 -12.02 9.05
N GLU A 547 -17.56 -12.79 8.92
CA GLU A 547 -17.63 -14.24 8.65
C GLU A 547 -18.24 -14.98 9.85
N THR A 548 -17.86 -14.59 11.07
CA THR A 548 -18.43 -15.13 12.31
C THR A 548 -19.91 -14.78 12.46
N ALA A 549 -20.34 -13.63 11.93
CA ALA A 549 -21.74 -13.24 11.86
C ALA A 549 -22.54 -14.03 10.80
N GLY A 550 -21.88 -14.87 9.99
CA GLY A 550 -22.54 -15.80 9.07
C GLY A 550 -22.66 -15.32 7.63
N LEU A 551 -22.11 -14.15 7.31
CA LEU A 551 -22.22 -13.59 5.98
C LEU A 551 -21.09 -14.06 5.06
N VAL A 552 -21.45 -14.22 3.78
CA VAL A 552 -20.52 -14.63 2.74
C VAL A 552 -19.67 -13.47 2.30
N LYS A 553 -18.36 -13.64 2.43
CA LYS A 553 -17.37 -12.70 1.93
C LYS A 553 -16.88 -13.12 0.54
N PHE A 554 -16.66 -12.12 -0.30
CA PHE A 554 -15.90 -12.19 -1.55
C PHE A 554 -14.73 -11.21 -1.48
N ASP A 555 -13.54 -11.63 -1.91
CA ASP A 555 -12.39 -10.74 -2.01
C ASP A 555 -12.18 -10.35 -3.49
N PHE A 556 -12.63 -9.14 -3.84
CA PHE A 556 -12.37 -8.48 -5.13
C PHE A 556 -11.08 -7.66 -5.00
N LEU A 557 -9.96 -8.25 -5.35
CA LEU A 557 -8.66 -7.60 -5.23
C LEU A 557 -8.34 -6.81 -6.49
N GLY A 558 -7.86 -5.57 -6.32
CA GLY A 558 -7.33 -4.79 -7.45
C GLY A 558 -5.89 -5.20 -7.74
N LEU A 559 -5.66 -6.02 -8.77
CA LEU A 559 -4.32 -6.40 -9.20
C LEU A 559 -3.87 -5.50 -10.34
N ARG A 560 -2.91 -4.62 -10.03
CA ARG A 560 -2.31 -3.69 -10.99
C ARG A 560 -1.74 -4.37 -12.23
N THR A 561 -1.22 -5.58 -12.11
CA THR A 561 -0.65 -6.32 -13.25
C THR A 561 -1.68 -6.60 -14.34
N LEU A 562 -2.94 -6.86 -13.96
CA LEU A 562 -4.02 -7.04 -14.94
C LEU A 562 -4.32 -5.72 -15.67
N THR A 563 -4.27 -4.60 -14.96
CA THR A 563 -4.36 -3.26 -15.56
C THR A 563 -3.20 -3.00 -16.54
N ILE A 564 -1.97 -3.44 -16.21
CA ILE A 564 -0.82 -3.35 -17.14
C ILE A 564 -1.07 -4.20 -18.40
N ILE A 565 -1.55 -5.42 -18.25
CA ILE A 565 -1.87 -6.31 -19.38
C ILE A 565 -2.95 -5.68 -20.26
N ASP A 566 -4.03 -5.16 -19.67
CA ASP A 566 -5.12 -4.48 -20.38
C ASP A 566 -4.62 -3.26 -21.17
N TRP A 567 -3.80 -2.41 -20.56
CA TRP A 567 -3.23 -1.26 -21.26
C TRP A 567 -2.24 -1.68 -22.35
N ALA A 568 -1.44 -2.71 -22.12
CA ALA A 568 -0.55 -3.25 -23.14
C ALA A 568 -1.36 -3.77 -24.34
N LEU A 569 -2.42 -4.55 -24.12
CA LEU A 569 -3.32 -5.01 -25.18
C LEU A 569 -4.04 -3.84 -25.86
N GLY A 570 -4.43 -2.80 -25.10
CA GLY A 570 -5.01 -1.57 -25.62
C GLY A 570 -4.08 -0.74 -26.51
N LEU A 571 -2.76 -0.93 -26.40
CA LEU A 571 -1.76 -0.34 -27.31
C LEU A 571 -1.43 -1.27 -28.49
N ILE A 572 -1.36 -2.59 -28.23
CA ILE A 572 -0.99 -3.62 -29.22
C ILE A 572 -2.11 -3.84 -30.24
N ASN A 573 -3.34 -4.08 -29.80
CA ASN A 573 -4.44 -4.49 -30.68
C ASN A 573 -4.82 -3.41 -31.73
N PRO A 574 -4.90 -2.11 -31.39
CA PRO A 574 -5.15 -1.06 -32.40
C PRO A 574 -4.00 -0.91 -33.41
N ARG A 575 -2.77 -1.28 -33.03
CA ARG A 575 -1.64 -1.34 -33.98
C ARG A 575 -1.78 -2.55 -34.91
N LEU A 576 -2.08 -3.72 -34.36
CA LEU A 576 -2.27 -4.94 -35.16
C LEU A 576 -3.44 -4.82 -36.14
N GLU A 577 -4.54 -4.19 -35.73
CA GLU A 577 -5.69 -3.93 -36.59
C GLU A 577 -5.31 -3.01 -37.77
N ARG A 578 -4.51 -1.96 -37.53
CA ARG A 578 -3.95 -1.10 -38.58
C ARG A 578 -3.00 -1.87 -39.52
N GLU A 579 -2.29 -2.86 -39.01
CA GLU A 579 -1.41 -3.75 -39.79
C GLU A 579 -2.17 -4.92 -40.46
N GLY A 580 -3.48 -5.07 -40.22
CA GLY A 580 -4.32 -6.15 -40.75
C GLY A 580 -4.05 -7.53 -40.14
N LYS A 581 -3.52 -7.59 -38.91
CA LYS A 581 -3.24 -8.83 -38.16
C LYS A 581 -4.34 -9.11 -37.14
N GLU A 582 -4.46 -10.38 -36.74
CA GLU A 582 -5.39 -10.78 -35.67
C GLU A 582 -5.00 -10.17 -34.32
N PRO A 583 -5.99 -9.80 -33.48
CA PRO A 583 -5.73 -9.27 -32.14
C PRO A 583 -5.11 -10.34 -31.25
N VAL A 584 -4.26 -9.91 -30.32
CA VAL A 584 -3.67 -10.81 -29.33
C VAL A 584 -4.72 -11.12 -28.26
N GLN A 585 -4.97 -12.40 -28.03
CA GLN A 585 -5.72 -12.92 -26.88
C GLN A 585 -4.72 -13.51 -25.88
N ILE A 586 -4.73 -13.01 -24.65
CA ILE A 586 -3.71 -13.37 -23.65
C ILE A 586 -3.93 -14.76 -23.07
N GLU A 587 -5.17 -15.27 -23.15
CA GLU A 587 -5.59 -16.58 -22.65
C GLU A 587 -5.13 -17.73 -23.56
N SER A 588 -4.80 -17.44 -24.83
CA SER A 588 -4.42 -18.44 -25.83
C SER A 588 -2.92 -18.46 -26.15
N ILE A 589 -2.09 -17.79 -25.34
CA ILE A 589 -0.64 -17.79 -25.55
C ILE A 589 -0.04 -19.18 -25.28
N PRO A 590 0.94 -19.62 -26.08
CA PRO A 590 1.62 -20.89 -25.83
C PRO A 590 2.46 -20.79 -24.55
N LEU A 591 2.40 -21.81 -23.68
CA LEU A 591 3.14 -21.84 -22.41
C LEU A 591 4.60 -22.33 -22.54
N GLU A 592 5.02 -22.71 -23.75
CA GLU A 592 6.35 -23.26 -24.05
C GLU A 592 7.17 -22.37 -25.00
N ASP A 593 6.93 -21.04 -25.02
CA ASP A 593 7.62 -20.14 -25.97
C ASP A 593 9.13 -20.02 -25.68
N PRO A 594 10.01 -20.49 -26.58
CA PRO A 594 11.46 -20.47 -26.34
C PRO A 594 12.05 -19.05 -26.30
N ALA A 595 11.40 -18.06 -26.89
CA ALA A 595 11.87 -16.67 -26.82
C ALA A 595 11.69 -16.10 -25.41
N SER A 596 10.53 -16.33 -24.81
CA SER A 596 10.20 -15.91 -23.45
C SER A 596 11.14 -16.54 -22.41
N PHE A 597 11.39 -17.84 -22.49
CA PHE A 597 12.34 -18.51 -21.58
C PHE A 597 13.78 -18.02 -21.76
N ARG A 598 14.21 -17.67 -22.97
CA ARG A 598 15.54 -17.08 -23.18
C ARG A 598 15.69 -15.71 -22.48
N LEU A 599 14.66 -14.88 -22.51
CA LEU A 599 14.66 -13.60 -21.78
C LEU A 599 14.74 -13.84 -20.27
N LEU A 600 13.98 -14.82 -19.76
CA LEU A 600 14.02 -15.25 -18.37
C LEU A 600 15.42 -15.77 -17.97
N GLN A 601 16.02 -16.64 -18.77
CA GLN A 601 17.38 -17.18 -18.55
C GLN A 601 18.46 -16.09 -18.51
N ASN A 602 18.30 -15.04 -19.33
CA ASN A 602 19.15 -13.85 -19.31
C ASN A 602 18.95 -12.96 -18.07
N SER A 603 18.00 -13.32 -17.19
CA SER A 603 17.66 -12.59 -15.95
C SER A 603 17.16 -11.15 -16.20
N GLU A 604 16.55 -10.92 -17.36
CA GLU A 604 16.01 -9.61 -17.77
C GLU A 604 14.56 -9.43 -17.24
N THR A 605 14.34 -9.75 -15.97
CA THR A 605 13.00 -9.79 -15.35
C THR A 605 12.55 -8.49 -14.69
N THR A 606 13.21 -7.36 -14.97
CA THR A 606 12.68 -6.05 -14.53
C THR A 606 11.28 -5.87 -15.12
N ALA A 607 10.30 -5.45 -14.29
CA ALA A 607 8.88 -5.34 -14.65
C ALA A 607 8.14 -6.66 -14.97
N VAL A 608 8.78 -7.83 -14.79
CA VAL A 608 8.08 -9.12 -14.87
C VAL A 608 7.51 -9.43 -13.50
N PHE A 609 6.19 -9.61 -13.43
CA PHE A 609 5.46 -9.72 -12.17
C PHE A 609 6.05 -10.78 -11.22
N GLN A 610 6.13 -10.45 -9.93
CA GLN A 610 6.77 -11.23 -8.84
C GLN A 610 8.27 -11.55 -9.00
N LEU A 611 8.85 -11.44 -10.20
CA LEU A 611 10.20 -11.87 -10.53
C LEU A 611 11.23 -10.72 -10.59
N GLU A 612 10.87 -9.55 -10.07
CA GLU A 612 11.65 -8.31 -10.24
C GLU A 612 12.84 -8.16 -9.28
N SER A 613 12.75 -8.78 -8.10
CA SER A 613 13.69 -8.55 -7.01
C SER A 613 15.11 -9.01 -7.35
N ARG A 614 16.12 -8.33 -6.79
CA ARG A 614 17.54 -8.67 -7.05
C ARG A 614 17.87 -10.12 -6.67
N GLY A 615 17.39 -10.57 -5.50
CA GLY A 615 17.61 -11.95 -5.06
C GLY A 615 16.90 -12.96 -5.96
N MET A 616 15.73 -12.62 -6.51
CA MET A 616 15.05 -13.49 -7.46
C MET A 616 15.80 -13.58 -8.79
N LYS A 617 16.32 -12.46 -9.30
CA LYS A 617 17.18 -12.44 -10.49
C LYS A 617 18.43 -13.31 -10.30
N GLU A 618 19.04 -13.28 -9.13
CA GLU A 618 20.15 -14.18 -8.77
C GLU A 618 19.74 -15.65 -8.87
N LEU A 619 18.58 -15.97 -8.30
CA LEU A 619 18.05 -17.31 -8.30
C LEU A 619 17.76 -17.79 -9.72
N ILE A 620 17.11 -16.97 -10.55
CA ILE A 620 16.84 -17.27 -11.97
C ILE A 620 18.13 -17.51 -12.73
N LYS A 621 19.15 -16.67 -12.52
CA LYS A 621 20.46 -16.82 -13.18
C LYS A 621 21.12 -18.16 -12.85
N ARG A 622 21.00 -18.63 -11.60
CA ARG A 622 21.55 -19.91 -11.14
C ARG A 622 20.69 -21.10 -11.59
N LEU A 623 19.37 -20.96 -11.54
CA LEU A 623 18.42 -22.02 -11.88
C LEU A 623 18.39 -22.29 -13.39
N GLN A 624 18.46 -21.24 -14.22
CA GLN A 624 18.24 -21.31 -15.68
C GLN A 624 16.89 -22.01 -15.98
N PRO A 625 15.76 -21.37 -15.64
CA PRO A 625 14.43 -21.93 -15.91
C PRO A 625 14.18 -22.10 -17.42
N ASP A 626 13.61 -23.23 -17.81
CA ASP A 626 13.38 -23.63 -19.20
C ASP A 626 11.96 -24.17 -19.46
N CYS A 627 11.15 -24.36 -18.42
CA CYS A 627 9.74 -24.73 -18.53
C CYS A 627 8.84 -23.92 -17.59
N PHE A 628 7.52 -24.02 -17.78
CA PHE A 628 6.54 -23.30 -16.96
C PHE A 628 6.55 -23.74 -15.48
N GLU A 629 6.71 -25.04 -15.20
CA GLU A 629 6.82 -25.59 -13.83
C GLU A 629 7.98 -24.97 -13.03
N ASP A 630 9.09 -24.57 -13.68
CA ASP A 630 10.16 -23.83 -13.00
C ASP A 630 9.70 -22.46 -12.49
N ILE A 631 8.81 -21.77 -13.23
CA ILE A 631 8.28 -20.48 -12.81
C ILE A 631 7.39 -20.68 -11.58
N ILE A 632 6.56 -21.74 -11.58
CA ILE A 632 5.75 -22.14 -10.43
C ILE A 632 6.65 -22.39 -9.21
N ALA A 633 7.77 -23.11 -9.41
CA ALA A 633 8.73 -23.42 -8.36
C ALA A 633 9.49 -22.19 -7.87
N LEU A 634 9.90 -21.27 -8.75
CA LEU A 634 10.62 -20.04 -8.39
C LEU A 634 9.85 -19.21 -7.36
N VAL A 635 8.55 -19.01 -7.58
CA VAL A 635 7.66 -18.27 -6.67
C VAL A 635 7.55 -18.95 -5.30
N ALA A 636 7.57 -20.28 -5.27
CA ALA A 636 7.56 -21.06 -4.03
C ALA A 636 8.91 -21.02 -3.30
N LEU A 637 10.03 -21.09 -4.04
CA LEU A 637 11.39 -21.20 -3.52
C LEU A 637 11.97 -19.88 -3.00
N PHE A 638 11.59 -18.73 -3.56
CA PHE A 638 12.18 -17.44 -3.19
C PHE A 638 11.63 -16.88 -1.86
N ARG A 639 11.91 -17.58 -0.76
CA ARG A 639 11.45 -17.26 0.59
C ARG A 639 12.53 -17.51 1.62
N PRO A 640 12.56 -16.77 2.75
CA PRO A 640 13.60 -16.92 3.77
C PRO A 640 13.82 -18.36 4.25
N GLY A 641 12.76 -19.15 4.42
CA GLY A 641 12.85 -20.55 4.86
C GLY A 641 13.58 -21.46 3.86
N PRO A 642 13.05 -21.66 2.64
CA PRO A 642 13.71 -22.42 1.57
C PRO A 642 15.14 -21.98 1.25
N LEU A 643 15.42 -20.66 1.24
CA LEU A 643 16.75 -20.12 0.99
C LEU A 643 17.76 -20.47 2.09
N GLN A 644 17.31 -20.57 3.35
CA GLN A 644 18.18 -20.91 4.49
C GLN A 644 18.37 -22.41 4.68
N SER A 645 17.46 -23.24 4.16
CA SER A 645 17.51 -24.70 4.33
C SER A 645 18.42 -25.43 3.35
N GLY A 646 18.98 -24.72 2.35
CA GLY A 646 19.75 -25.31 1.25
C GLY A 646 18.90 -26.05 0.21
N MET A 647 17.57 -26.07 0.38
CA MET A 647 16.64 -26.76 -0.54
C MET A 647 16.71 -26.20 -1.96
N VAL A 648 16.90 -24.89 -2.08
CA VAL A 648 17.05 -24.19 -3.36
C VAL A 648 18.29 -24.68 -4.10
N ASP A 649 19.39 -24.89 -3.38
CA ASP A 649 20.65 -25.35 -3.98
C ASP A 649 20.51 -26.79 -4.47
N ASN A 650 19.89 -27.67 -3.68
CA ASN A 650 19.60 -29.06 -4.09
C ASN A 650 18.69 -29.10 -5.32
N PHE A 651 17.67 -28.24 -5.39
CA PHE A 651 16.78 -28.16 -6.55
C PHE A 651 17.57 -27.81 -7.82
N ILE A 652 18.44 -26.80 -7.75
CA ILE A 652 19.29 -26.37 -8.86
C ILE A 652 20.27 -27.49 -9.26
N ASP A 653 20.95 -28.09 -8.30
CA ASP A 653 21.98 -29.09 -8.58
C ASP A 653 21.40 -30.40 -9.13
N ARG A 654 20.21 -30.82 -8.68
CA ARG A 654 19.48 -31.96 -9.26
C ARG A 654 18.99 -31.66 -10.68
N LYS A 655 18.44 -30.47 -10.92
CA LYS A 655 18.01 -30.03 -12.26
C LYS A 655 19.17 -30.05 -13.27
N HIS A 656 20.34 -29.53 -12.89
CA HIS A 656 21.54 -29.51 -13.74
C HIS A 656 22.30 -30.85 -13.80
N GLY A 657 21.79 -31.90 -13.15
CA GLY A 657 22.41 -33.23 -13.13
C GLY A 657 23.75 -33.30 -12.38
N ARG A 658 24.01 -32.34 -11.47
CA ARG A 658 25.20 -32.34 -10.59
C ARG A 658 25.01 -33.24 -9.37
N GLU A 659 23.77 -33.42 -8.94
CA GLU A 659 23.34 -34.37 -7.92
C GLU A 659 22.37 -35.40 -8.53
N ALA A 660 22.39 -36.63 -8.05
CA ALA A 660 21.47 -37.68 -8.50
C ALA A 660 20.05 -37.41 -7.99
N ILE A 661 19.06 -37.46 -8.90
CA ILE A 661 17.65 -37.32 -8.53
C ILE A 661 17.23 -38.53 -7.69
N SER A 662 16.75 -38.28 -6.47
CA SER A 662 16.25 -39.28 -5.53
C SER A 662 14.87 -38.85 -5.01
N TYR A 663 14.00 -39.80 -4.69
CA TYR A 663 12.58 -39.54 -4.39
C TYR A 663 12.19 -39.90 -2.95
N PRO A 664 12.42 -39.04 -1.93
CA PRO A 664 13.08 -37.73 -1.94
C PRO A 664 14.57 -37.71 -1.54
N ASP A 665 15.07 -38.79 -0.93
CA ASP A 665 16.43 -38.90 -0.36
C ASP A 665 17.14 -40.15 -0.90
N GLU A 666 18.48 -40.13 -0.97
CA GLU A 666 19.27 -41.25 -1.53
C GLU A 666 19.01 -42.58 -0.80
N LYS A 667 18.84 -42.52 0.53
CA LYS A 667 18.59 -43.70 1.37
C LYS A 667 17.12 -43.99 1.57
N TRP A 668 16.31 -42.93 1.71
CA TRP A 668 14.91 -43.02 2.08
C TRP A 668 14.02 -42.63 0.89
N GLN A 669 14.02 -43.47 -0.15
CA GLN A 669 13.22 -43.27 -1.35
C GLN A 669 12.37 -44.48 -1.70
N HIS A 670 11.28 -44.24 -2.43
CA HIS A 670 10.39 -45.29 -2.92
C HIS A 670 9.90 -44.97 -4.34
N GLU A 671 9.82 -45.98 -5.20
CA GLU A 671 9.47 -45.81 -6.62
C GLU A 671 8.06 -45.25 -6.81
N SER A 672 7.14 -45.53 -5.89
CA SER A 672 5.77 -44.98 -5.92
C SER A 672 5.71 -43.45 -5.76
N LEU A 673 6.77 -42.82 -5.26
CA LEU A 673 6.83 -41.35 -5.11
C LEU A 673 7.34 -40.64 -6.37
N LYS A 674 7.79 -41.40 -7.37
CA LYS A 674 8.40 -40.84 -8.57
C LYS A 674 7.44 -39.90 -9.29
N GLU A 675 6.24 -40.35 -9.60
CA GLU A 675 5.25 -39.57 -10.35
C GLU A 675 4.91 -38.23 -9.67
N THR A 676 4.72 -38.24 -8.34
CA THR A 676 4.41 -37.03 -7.55
C THR A 676 5.56 -36.03 -7.46
N LEU A 677 6.80 -36.52 -7.44
CA LEU A 677 7.98 -35.69 -7.16
C LEU A 677 8.85 -35.43 -8.40
N ASP A 678 8.56 -36.03 -9.55
CA ASP A 678 9.26 -35.80 -10.82
C ASP A 678 9.25 -34.33 -11.23
N PRO A 679 8.11 -33.60 -11.17
CA PRO A 679 8.05 -32.18 -11.54
C PRO A 679 8.95 -31.28 -10.70
N THR A 680 9.37 -31.74 -9.52
CA THR A 680 10.25 -31.01 -8.58
C THR A 680 11.59 -31.71 -8.36
N TYR A 681 11.98 -32.61 -9.27
CA TYR A 681 13.27 -33.33 -9.22
C TYR A 681 13.51 -34.05 -7.88
N GLY A 682 12.46 -34.65 -7.30
CA GLY A 682 12.54 -35.38 -6.04
C GLY A 682 12.48 -34.51 -4.78
N ILE A 683 12.29 -33.19 -4.90
CA ILE A 683 12.22 -32.26 -3.76
C ILE A 683 10.76 -32.05 -3.34
N ILE A 684 10.46 -32.18 -2.04
CA ILE A 684 9.12 -31.90 -1.51
C ILE A 684 8.97 -30.39 -1.36
N LEU A 685 8.26 -29.75 -2.31
CA LEU A 685 8.10 -28.29 -2.36
C LEU A 685 6.66 -27.85 -2.03
N TYR A 686 5.67 -28.61 -2.49
CA TYR A 686 4.26 -28.22 -2.42
C TYR A 686 3.45 -28.93 -1.33
N GLN A 687 2.39 -28.29 -0.86
CA GLN A 687 1.42 -28.87 0.08
C GLN A 687 0.65 -30.02 -0.58
N GLU A 688 0.32 -29.86 -1.86
CA GLU A 688 -0.36 -30.86 -2.68
C GLU A 688 0.48 -32.14 -2.80
N GLN A 689 1.81 -32.01 -2.95
CA GLN A 689 2.73 -33.15 -2.93
C GLN A 689 2.72 -33.87 -1.57
N VAL A 690 2.66 -33.14 -0.46
CA VAL A 690 2.52 -33.75 0.89
C VAL A 690 1.22 -34.57 0.98
N MET A 691 0.13 -34.06 0.40
CA MET A 691 -1.15 -34.77 0.39
C MET A 691 -1.10 -36.03 -0.47
N GLN A 692 -0.52 -35.94 -1.67
CA GLN A 692 -0.32 -37.09 -2.57
C GLN A 692 0.61 -38.16 -1.97
N ILE A 693 1.69 -37.75 -1.29
CA ILE A 693 2.58 -38.68 -0.57
C ILE A 693 1.80 -39.48 0.48
N ALA A 694 0.92 -38.81 1.25
CA ALA A 694 0.10 -39.49 2.26
C ALA A 694 -0.94 -40.43 1.64
N GLN A 695 -1.55 -40.05 0.51
CA GLN A 695 -2.47 -40.91 -0.23
C GLN A 695 -1.76 -42.16 -0.76
N ILE A 696 -0.63 -42.00 -1.44
CA ILE A 696 0.09 -43.09 -2.12
C ILE A 696 0.77 -44.01 -1.11
N LEU A 697 1.52 -43.46 -0.14
CA LEU A 697 2.25 -44.30 0.81
C LEU A 697 1.33 -44.91 1.87
N ALA A 698 0.46 -44.11 2.48
CA ALA A 698 -0.31 -44.53 3.65
C ALA A 698 -1.79 -44.80 3.38
N GLY A 699 -2.25 -44.69 2.12
CA GLY A 699 -3.64 -44.98 1.76
C GLY A 699 -4.64 -43.99 2.33
N TYR A 700 -4.22 -42.75 2.63
CA TYR A 700 -5.12 -41.70 3.11
C TYR A 700 -6.14 -41.34 2.03
N THR A 701 -7.34 -40.95 2.47
CA THR A 701 -8.23 -40.15 1.62
C THR A 701 -7.59 -38.78 1.38
N LEU A 702 -7.88 -38.14 0.24
CA LEU A 702 -7.36 -36.79 -0.04
C LEU A 702 -7.83 -35.77 1.01
N GLY A 703 -9.05 -35.93 1.55
CA GLY A 703 -9.57 -35.15 2.68
C GLY A 703 -8.80 -35.37 3.98
N GLY A 704 -8.49 -36.62 4.32
CA GLY A 704 -7.65 -36.96 5.47
C GLY A 704 -6.21 -36.43 5.31
N ALA A 705 -5.69 -36.41 4.09
CA ALA A 705 -4.36 -35.88 3.78
C ALA A 705 -4.28 -34.35 3.98
N ASP A 706 -5.35 -33.59 3.65
CA ASP A 706 -5.43 -32.15 3.97
C ASP A 706 -5.40 -31.92 5.50
N MET A 707 -6.08 -32.80 6.27
CA MET A 707 -6.08 -32.76 7.73
C MET A 707 -4.68 -33.02 8.31
N LEU A 708 -3.95 -33.99 7.77
CA LEU A 708 -2.55 -34.24 8.12
C LEU A 708 -1.69 -32.99 7.92
N ARG A 709 -1.80 -32.35 6.75
CA ARG A 709 -1.06 -31.11 6.45
C ARG A 709 -1.42 -29.98 7.43
N ARG A 710 -2.68 -29.85 7.88
CA ARG A 710 -3.05 -28.87 8.93
C ARG A 710 -2.38 -29.17 10.26
N ALA A 711 -2.35 -30.44 10.64
CA ALA A 711 -1.73 -30.87 11.89
C ALA A 711 -0.23 -30.51 11.90
N MET A 712 0.47 -30.77 10.78
CA MET A 712 1.86 -30.38 10.58
C MET A 712 2.07 -28.86 10.69
N GLY A 713 1.19 -28.05 10.08
CA GLY A 713 1.26 -26.60 10.16
C GLY A 713 1.05 -26.04 11.59
N LYS A 714 0.13 -26.62 12.36
CA LYS A 714 -0.16 -26.18 13.75
C LYS A 714 0.86 -26.67 14.78
N LYS A 715 1.69 -27.65 14.44
CA LYS A 715 2.74 -28.24 15.30
C LYS A 715 2.23 -28.65 16.70
N LYS A 716 1.00 -29.17 16.79
CA LYS A 716 0.44 -29.67 18.06
C LYS A 716 1.02 -31.07 18.36
N PRO A 717 1.76 -31.27 19.47
CA PRO A 717 2.44 -32.53 19.74
C PRO A 717 1.49 -33.74 19.78
N GLU A 718 0.33 -33.58 20.41
CA GLU A 718 -0.65 -34.67 20.57
C GLU A 718 -1.28 -35.12 19.25
N GLU A 719 -1.63 -34.17 18.38
CA GLU A 719 -2.24 -34.46 17.07
C GLU A 719 -1.23 -35.09 16.12
N MET A 720 0.03 -34.62 16.15
CA MET A 720 1.10 -35.21 15.35
C MET A 720 1.38 -36.67 15.73
N ALA A 721 1.34 -37.01 17.02
CA ALA A 721 1.51 -38.39 17.48
C ALA A 721 0.42 -39.34 16.93
N LYS A 722 -0.83 -38.90 16.90
CA LYS A 722 -1.95 -39.68 16.32
C LYS A 722 -1.75 -39.90 14.82
N GLN A 723 -1.43 -38.83 14.09
CA GLN A 723 -1.24 -38.89 12.65
C GLN A 723 -0.05 -39.77 12.24
N ARG A 724 1.02 -39.75 13.02
CA ARG A 724 2.17 -40.65 12.84
C ARG A 724 1.78 -42.13 12.88
N ALA A 725 1.00 -42.53 13.89
CA ALA A 725 0.55 -43.92 14.02
C ALA A 725 -0.33 -44.36 12.83
N ILE A 726 -1.25 -43.50 12.39
CA ILE A 726 -2.11 -43.77 11.23
C ILE A 726 -1.28 -43.90 9.94
N PHE A 727 -0.25 -43.06 9.78
CA PHE A 727 0.65 -43.12 8.63
C PHE A 727 1.47 -44.41 8.58
N GLU A 728 2.02 -44.86 9.71
CA GLU A 728 2.77 -46.11 9.81
C GLU A 728 1.91 -47.33 9.49
N GLU A 729 0.73 -47.43 10.11
CA GLU A 729 -0.21 -48.53 9.85
C GLU A 729 -0.68 -48.56 8.39
N GLY A 730 -0.91 -47.38 7.80
CA GLY A 730 -1.27 -47.23 6.40
C GLY A 730 -0.15 -47.69 5.45
N ALA A 731 1.09 -47.29 5.73
CA ALA A 731 2.25 -47.68 4.93
C ALA A 731 2.49 -49.19 4.96
N ILE A 732 2.38 -49.81 6.14
CA ILE A 732 2.50 -51.26 6.29
C ILE A 732 1.40 -51.99 5.50
N LYS A 733 0.16 -51.48 5.50
CA LYS A 733 -0.95 -52.06 4.71
C LYS A 733 -0.70 -51.99 3.21
N ASN A 734 -0.01 -50.96 2.74
CA ASN A 734 0.37 -50.77 1.33
C ASN A 734 1.67 -51.52 0.96
N GLY A 735 2.25 -52.30 1.88
CA GLY A 735 3.44 -53.12 1.62
C GLY A 735 4.77 -52.35 1.68
N ILE A 736 4.78 -51.17 2.28
CA ILE A 736 5.99 -50.34 2.47
C ILE A 736 6.58 -50.64 3.85
N ASP A 737 7.91 -50.63 3.94
CA ASP A 737 8.62 -50.81 5.20
C ASP A 737 8.30 -49.68 6.19
N GLY A 738 7.96 -50.05 7.44
CA GLY A 738 7.56 -49.09 8.47
C GLY A 738 8.66 -48.12 8.86
N GLU A 739 9.92 -48.56 8.89
CA GLU A 739 11.06 -47.69 9.22
C GLU A 739 11.30 -46.67 8.11
N LEU A 740 11.26 -47.11 6.85
CA LEU A 740 11.31 -46.24 5.67
C LEU A 740 10.18 -45.21 5.69
N ALA A 741 8.94 -45.64 5.93
CA ALA A 741 7.77 -44.76 5.97
C ALA A 741 7.89 -43.68 7.05
N MET A 742 8.37 -44.04 8.24
CA MET A 742 8.56 -43.09 9.33
C MET A 742 9.69 -42.10 9.05
N LYS A 743 10.75 -42.51 8.36
CA LYS A 743 11.80 -41.58 7.92
C LYS A 743 11.32 -40.62 6.85
N ILE A 744 10.49 -41.09 5.91
CA ILE A 744 9.84 -40.22 4.92
C ILE A 744 8.89 -39.25 5.64
N PHE A 745 8.14 -39.70 6.65
CA PHE A 745 7.29 -38.82 7.46
C PHE A 745 8.08 -37.71 8.16
N ASP A 746 9.23 -38.04 8.78
CA ASP A 746 10.11 -37.06 9.42
C ASP A 746 10.59 -35.98 8.41
N LEU A 747 10.91 -36.39 7.18
CA LEU A 747 11.27 -35.48 6.09
C LEU A 747 10.08 -34.60 5.70
N VAL A 748 8.91 -35.20 5.46
CA VAL A 748 7.68 -34.50 5.12
C VAL A 748 7.32 -33.47 6.20
N GLU A 749 7.42 -33.81 7.49
CA GLU A 749 7.16 -32.88 8.59
C GLU A 749 8.12 -31.69 8.58
N LYS A 750 9.42 -31.95 8.34
CA LYS A 750 10.44 -30.90 8.22
C LYS A 750 10.14 -29.96 7.05
N PHE A 751 9.69 -30.49 5.91
CA PHE A 751 9.38 -29.71 4.71
C PHE A 751 7.99 -29.06 4.74
N ALA A 752 7.02 -29.66 5.43
CA ALA A 752 5.67 -29.11 5.58
C ALA A 752 5.65 -27.75 6.29
N GLY A 753 6.67 -27.45 7.11
CA GLY A 753 6.87 -26.12 7.68
C GLY A 753 7.17 -25.03 6.63
N TYR A 754 7.60 -25.41 5.42
CA TYR A 754 7.93 -24.53 4.31
C TYR A 754 7.09 -24.78 3.05
N GLY A 755 6.30 -25.86 3.03
CA GLY A 755 5.53 -26.29 1.87
C GLY A 755 4.56 -25.22 1.38
N PHE A 756 4.58 -24.96 0.07
CA PHE A 756 3.76 -23.92 -0.54
C PHE A 756 2.53 -24.47 -1.27
N ASN A 757 1.47 -23.68 -1.40
CA ASN A 757 0.28 -24.11 -2.13
C ASN A 757 0.54 -23.99 -3.65
N LYS A 758 0.59 -25.14 -4.35
CA LYS A 758 0.87 -25.21 -5.80
C LYS A 758 -0.18 -24.43 -6.58
N SER A 759 -1.46 -24.58 -6.22
CA SER A 759 -2.58 -23.93 -6.91
C SER A 759 -2.43 -22.40 -6.96
N HIS A 760 -2.11 -21.77 -5.82
CA HIS A 760 -1.85 -20.33 -5.75
C HIS A 760 -0.56 -19.93 -6.49
N SER A 761 0.50 -20.75 -6.40
CA SER A 761 1.76 -20.49 -7.10
C SER A 761 1.58 -20.53 -8.62
N ALA A 762 0.83 -21.51 -9.12
CA ALA A 762 0.61 -21.74 -10.54
C ALA A 762 -0.19 -20.61 -11.19
N ALA A 763 -1.25 -20.15 -10.53
CA ALA A 763 -2.05 -19.04 -11.04
C ALA A 763 -1.26 -17.72 -11.12
N TYR A 764 -0.42 -17.43 -10.12
CA TYR A 764 0.46 -16.24 -10.16
C TYR A 764 1.64 -16.40 -11.13
N ALA A 765 2.13 -17.63 -11.32
CA ALA A 765 3.13 -17.95 -12.34
C ALA A 765 2.59 -17.71 -13.75
N LEU A 766 1.30 -17.98 -14.01
CA LEU A 766 0.66 -17.69 -15.29
C LEU A 766 0.69 -16.19 -15.59
N VAL A 767 0.31 -15.34 -14.63
CA VAL A 767 0.40 -13.87 -14.80
C VAL A 767 1.85 -13.43 -15.01
N SER A 768 2.80 -14.04 -14.31
CA SER A 768 4.23 -13.77 -14.49
C SER A 768 4.68 -14.13 -15.91
N TYR A 769 4.24 -15.28 -16.43
CA TYR A 769 4.52 -15.72 -17.79
C TYR A 769 3.86 -14.82 -18.85
N GLN A 770 2.62 -14.38 -18.65
CA GLN A 770 1.93 -13.43 -19.52
C GLN A 770 2.72 -12.11 -19.63
N THR A 771 3.20 -11.56 -18.50
CA THR A 771 4.03 -10.34 -18.52
C THR A 771 5.39 -10.57 -19.19
N LEU A 772 5.99 -11.75 -19.01
CA LEU A 772 7.24 -12.14 -19.67
C LEU A 772 7.06 -12.24 -21.20
N TRP A 773 5.97 -12.85 -21.65
CA TRP A 773 5.64 -13.01 -23.06
C TRP A 773 5.39 -11.66 -23.73
N LEU A 774 4.60 -10.78 -23.10
CA LEU A 774 4.36 -9.42 -23.58
C LEU A 774 5.66 -8.61 -23.66
N LYS A 775 6.53 -8.70 -22.65
CA LYS A 775 7.84 -8.05 -22.69
C LYS A 775 8.73 -8.57 -23.82
N THR A 776 8.61 -9.84 -24.19
CA THR A 776 9.44 -10.47 -25.22
C THR A 776 8.99 -10.09 -26.63
N HIS A 777 7.69 -10.16 -26.90
CA HIS A 777 7.15 -9.95 -28.25
C HIS A 777 6.76 -8.50 -28.54
N TYR A 778 6.32 -7.76 -27.53
CA TYR A 778 5.86 -6.36 -27.65
C TYR A 778 6.49 -5.45 -26.57
N PRO A 779 7.84 -5.33 -26.54
CA PRO A 779 8.56 -4.65 -25.46
C PRO A 779 8.22 -3.16 -25.31
N ALA A 780 7.96 -2.45 -26.41
CA ALA A 780 7.70 -1.01 -26.38
C ALA A 780 6.35 -0.69 -25.72
N GLU A 781 5.30 -1.37 -26.16
CA GLU A 781 3.93 -1.22 -25.66
C GLU A 781 3.80 -1.74 -24.22
N PHE A 782 4.41 -2.89 -23.92
CA PHE A 782 4.43 -3.42 -22.55
C PHE A 782 5.13 -2.45 -21.60
N MET A 783 6.29 -1.90 -21.99
CA MET A 783 7.02 -0.99 -21.12
C MET A 783 6.33 0.36 -20.93
N ALA A 784 5.67 0.89 -21.98
CA ALA A 784 4.81 2.06 -21.83
C ALA A 784 3.66 1.80 -20.83
N ALA A 785 3.04 0.62 -20.87
CA ALA A 785 1.99 0.24 -19.91
C ALA A 785 2.52 0.12 -18.47
N VAL A 786 3.68 -0.52 -18.25
CA VAL A 786 4.31 -0.62 -16.93
C VAL A 786 4.68 0.76 -16.38
N MET A 787 5.28 1.62 -17.21
CA MET A 787 5.63 2.99 -16.81
C MET A 787 4.40 3.81 -16.45
N THR A 788 3.29 3.60 -17.16
CA THR A 788 2.00 4.22 -16.83
C THR A 788 1.48 3.74 -15.48
N ALA A 789 1.61 2.45 -15.16
CA ALA A 789 1.09 1.88 -13.92
C ALA A 789 1.89 2.28 -12.66
N ASP A 790 3.14 2.68 -12.83
CA ASP A 790 4.00 3.21 -11.76
C ASP A 790 4.25 4.73 -11.89
N MET A 791 3.42 5.47 -12.66
CA MET A 791 3.66 6.88 -12.96
C MET A 791 3.76 7.79 -11.71
N ASP A 792 3.03 7.45 -10.64
CA ASP A 792 3.04 8.18 -9.38
C ASP A 792 4.36 8.03 -8.61
N ASN A 793 5.10 6.93 -8.87
CA ASN A 793 6.34 6.62 -8.20
C ASN A 793 7.55 6.92 -9.10
N THR A 794 8.04 8.15 -9.01
CA THR A 794 9.18 8.64 -9.81
C THR A 794 10.40 7.72 -9.71
N GLU A 795 10.71 7.17 -8.52
CA GLU A 795 11.89 6.31 -8.34
C GLU A 795 11.80 5.02 -9.16
N LYS A 796 10.61 4.42 -9.22
CA LYS A 796 10.37 3.24 -10.06
C LYS A 796 10.41 3.58 -11.53
N VAL A 797 9.80 4.71 -11.94
CA VAL A 797 9.84 5.17 -13.33
C VAL A 797 11.29 5.33 -13.81
N VAL A 798 12.19 5.91 -12.99
CA VAL A 798 13.61 6.00 -13.35
C VAL A 798 14.21 4.62 -13.65
N GLY A 799 13.96 3.64 -12.77
CA GLY A 799 14.45 2.27 -12.98
C GLY A 799 13.90 1.61 -14.23
N LEU A 800 12.65 1.91 -14.60
CA LEU A 800 12.02 1.42 -15.84
C LEU A 800 12.58 2.11 -17.09
N VAL A 801 12.84 3.42 -17.03
CA VAL A 801 13.50 4.17 -18.12
C VAL A 801 14.90 3.62 -18.39
N ASP A 802 15.66 3.33 -17.34
CA ASP A 802 16.98 2.70 -17.47
C ASP A 802 16.90 1.32 -18.15
N GLU A 803 15.87 0.54 -17.84
CA GLU A 803 15.59 -0.74 -18.51
C GLU A 803 15.24 -0.53 -19.99
N CYS A 804 14.42 0.48 -20.34
CA CYS A 804 14.13 0.85 -21.73
C CYS A 804 15.41 1.10 -22.52
N PHE A 805 16.32 1.91 -21.96
CA PHE A 805 17.60 2.21 -22.61
C PHE A 805 18.48 0.96 -22.76
N ARG A 806 18.49 0.07 -21.76
CA ARG A 806 19.19 -1.22 -21.85
C ARG A 806 18.60 -2.12 -22.95
N MET A 807 17.28 -2.13 -23.09
CA MET A 807 16.55 -2.83 -24.16
C MET A 807 16.69 -2.14 -25.54
N LYS A 808 17.40 -1.01 -25.62
CA LYS A 808 17.58 -0.18 -26.82
C LYS A 808 16.27 0.43 -27.36
N LEU A 809 15.29 0.63 -26.48
CA LEU A 809 14.08 1.38 -26.79
C LEU A 809 14.35 2.88 -26.74
N THR A 810 13.69 3.64 -27.61
CA THR A 810 13.81 5.11 -27.63
C THR A 810 12.72 5.73 -26.77
N VAL A 811 13.11 6.52 -25.77
CA VAL A 811 12.20 7.27 -24.90
C VAL A 811 12.30 8.75 -25.24
N LEU A 812 11.18 9.35 -25.65
CA LEU A 812 11.07 10.76 -26.01
C LEU A 812 10.63 11.59 -24.78
N PRO A 813 11.07 12.86 -24.68
CA PRO A 813 10.62 13.77 -23.62
C PRO A 813 9.12 14.04 -23.68
N PRO A 814 8.51 14.48 -22.57
CA PRO A 814 7.13 14.94 -22.59
C PRO A 814 6.99 16.07 -23.61
N ASP A 815 5.84 16.13 -24.28
CA ASP A 815 5.49 17.19 -25.23
C ASP A 815 3.99 17.43 -25.12
N ILE A 816 3.55 18.69 -25.03
CA ILE A 816 2.13 19.02 -24.91
C ILE A 816 1.37 18.72 -26.21
N ASN A 817 2.06 18.81 -27.36
CA ASN A 817 1.42 18.61 -28.66
C ASN A 817 1.20 17.12 -28.99
N SER A 818 2.17 16.25 -28.70
CA SER A 818 2.06 14.81 -28.96
C SER A 818 1.74 13.95 -27.72
N GLY A 819 2.02 14.44 -26.52
CA GLY A 819 1.86 13.67 -25.28
C GLY A 819 0.41 13.44 -24.88
N LEU A 820 0.16 12.31 -24.24
CA LEU A 820 -1.11 11.99 -23.59
C LEU A 820 -0.92 12.05 -22.07
N TYR A 821 -2.00 11.86 -21.32
CA TYR A 821 -1.91 11.70 -19.86
C TYR A 821 -0.98 10.53 -19.50
N ARG A 822 -1.23 9.37 -20.12
CA ARG A 822 -0.46 8.12 -19.97
C ARG A 822 0.74 8.09 -20.92
N PHE A 823 1.72 7.22 -20.63
CA PHE A 823 2.78 6.94 -21.60
C PHE A 823 2.18 6.28 -22.83
N ASN A 824 2.68 6.65 -24.01
CA ASN A 824 2.17 6.16 -25.28
C ASN A 824 3.32 5.70 -26.19
N VAL A 825 3.01 4.93 -27.22
CA VAL A 825 3.98 4.51 -28.25
C VAL A 825 3.62 5.19 -29.58
N ASP A 826 4.59 5.89 -30.16
CA ASP A 826 4.46 6.51 -31.48
C ASP A 826 4.53 5.47 -32.61
N GLU A 827 4.17 5.83 -33.84
CA GLU A 827 4.18 4.92 -35.00
C GLU A 827 5.57 4.31 -35.28
N ASN A 828 6.63 5.01 -34.87
CA ASN A 828 8.01 4.56 -34.99
C ASN A 828 8.45 3.59 -33.87
N GLY A 829 7.56 3.22 -32.95
CA GLY A 829 7.87 2.36 -31.80
C GLY A 829 8.63 3.08 -30.67
N ALA A 830 8.61 4.42 -30.66
CA ALA A 830 9.24 5.22 -29.61
C ALA A 830 8.24 5.51 -28.48
N ILE A 831 8.69 5.41 -27.23
CA ILE A 831 7.85 5.67 -26.05
C ILE A 831 7.82 7.19 -25.80
N VAL A 832 6.65 7.79 -25.87
CA VAL A 832 6.40 9.20 -25.54
C VAL A 832 6.07 9.31 -24.06
N TYR A 833 6.77 10.22 -23.37
CA TYR A 833 6.56 10.45 -21.93
C TYR A 833 5.13 10.92 -21.65
N GLY A 834 4.47 10.29 -20.66
CA GLY A 834 3.16 10.72 -20.19
C GLY A 834 3.25 12.04 -19.41
N ILE A 835 2.35 12.98 -19.68
CA ILE A 835 2.30 14.27 -18.98
C ILE A 835 1.91 14.07 -17.51
N GLY A 836 1.17 13.00 -17.19
CA GLY A 836 0.80 12.61 -15.82
C GLY A 836 1.98 12.27 -14.91
N ALA A 837 3.11 11.85 -15.46
CA ALA A 837 4.31 11.49 -14.68
C ALA A 837 5.09 12.72 -14.16
N ILE A 838 4.68 13.95 -14.51
CA ILE A 838 5.37 15.18 -14.10
C ILE A 838 4.97 15.54 -12.66
N LYS A 839 5.94 15.51 -11.75
CA LYS A 839 5.73 15.71 -10.31
C LYS A 839 5.08 17.06 -9.99
N GLY A 840 3.84 16.98 -9.51
CA GLY A 840 3.03 18.12 -9.07
C GLY A 840 2.40 18.94 -10.20
N VAL A 841 2.20 18.29 -11.34
CA VAL A 841 1.07 18.56 -12.24
C VAL A 841 -0.04 17.57 -11.85
N GLY A 842 -1.26 18.06 -11.57
CA GLY A 842 -2.40 17.18 -11.25
C GLY A 842 -3.14 16.73 -12.51
N GLU A 843 -4.05 15.77 -12.36
CA GLU A 843 -4.91 15.25 -13.44
C GLU A 843 -5.79 16.34 -14.07
N GLY A 844 -6.52 17.11 -13.27
CA GLY A 844 -7.40 18.18 -13.77
C GLY A 844 -6.71 19.22 -14.69
N PRO A 845 -5.51 19.74 -14.34
CA PRO A 845 -4.71 20.55 -15.25
C PRO A 845 -4.38 19.89 -16.60
N ILE A 846 -4.09 18.58 -16.61
CA ILE A 846 -3.71 17.85 -17.83
C ILE A 846 -4.93 17.65 -18.72
N ASP A 847 -6.08 17.29 -18.14
CA ASP A 847 -7.33 17.16 -18.88
C ASP A 847 -7.72 18.49 -19.54
N ALA A 848 -7.55 19.61 -18.84
CA ALA A 848 -7.80 20.93 -19.41
C ALA A 848 -6.88 21.24 -20.61
N ILE A 849 -5.61 20.83 -20.55
CA ILE A 849 -4.65 20.99 -21.65
C ILE A 849 -5.05 20.12 -22.85
N LEU A 850 -5.41 18.86 -22.61
CA LEU A 850 -5.83 17.92 -23.65
C LEU A 850 -7.15 18.35 -24.29
N GLU A 851 -8.12 18.83 -23.50
CA GLU A 851 -9.40 19.37 -23.99
C GLU A 851 -9.19 20.60 -24.86
N ALA A 852 -8.34 21.55 -24.42
CA ALA A 852 -7.99 22.73 -25.19
C ALA A 852 -7.31 22.35 -26.52
N ARG A 853 -6.40 21.36 -26.51
CA ARG A 853 -5.75 20.83 -27.71
C ARG A 853 -6.75 20.18 -28.65
N ASN A 854 -7.64 19.33 -28.14
CA ASN A 854 -8.62 18.61 -28.96
C ASN A 854 -9.64 19.57 -29.61
N LYS A 855 -9.98 20.69 -28.96
CA LYS A 855 -10.87 21.72 -29.51
C LYS A 855 -10.21 22.63 -30.55
N GLY A 856 -8.95 23.02 -30.35
CA GLY A 856 -8.29 24.05 -31.18
C GLY A 856 -7.06 23.58 -31.98
N GLY A 857 -6.72 22.29 -31.97
CA GLY A 857 -5.53 21.75 -32.62
C GLY A 857 -4.23 21.96 -31.82
N HIS A 858 -3.08 21.70 -32.45
CA HIS A 858 -1.76 21.89 -31.84
C HIS A 858 -1.52 23.33 -31.39
N PHE A 859 -0.81 23.49 -30.27
CA PHE A 859 -0.39 24.81 -29.78
C PHE A 859 0.78 25.32 -30.61
N LYS A 860 0.73 26.60 -30.97
CA LYS A 860 1.78 27.25 -31.78
C LYS A 860 2.93 27.77 -30.93
N ASP A 861 2.62 28.45 -29.84
CA ASP A 861 3.58 29.09 -28.95
C ASP A 861 3.07 29.14 -27.48
N LEU A 862 3.89 29.66 -26.55
CA LEU A 862 3.53 29.77 -25.13
C LEU A 862 2.33 30.71 -24.90
N PHE A 863 2.14 31.74 -25.71
CA PHE A 863 1.05 32.70 -25.55
C PHE A 863 -0.28 32.10 -26.02
N ASP A 864 -0.28 31.36 -27.14
CA ASP A 864 -1.40 30.56 -27.63
C ASP A 864 -1.80 29.49 -26.60
N PHE A 865 -0.81 28.83 -26.00
CA PHE A 865 -1.06 27.89 -24.90
C PHE A 865 -1.74 28.58 -23.70
N CYS A 866 -1.21 29.69 -23.20
CA CYS A 866 -1.81 30.40 -22.07
C CYS A 866 -3.20 30.99 -22.39
N ALA A 867 -3.44 31.40 -23.64
CA ALA A 867 -4.72 31.98 -24.06
C ALA A 867 -5.83 30.94 -24.20
N ARG A 868 -5.50 29.71 -24.61
CA ARG A 868 -6.51 28.66 -24.85
C ARG A 868 -6.82 27.80 -23.62
N VAL A 869 -5.90 27.75 -22.67
CA VAL A 869 -6.02 26.90 -21.48
C VAL A 869 -6.70 27.68 -20.35
N ASP A 870 -7.58 27.02 -19.59
CA ASP A 870 -8.21 27.63 -18.42
C ASP A 870 -7.17 27.83 -17.30
N LEU A 871 -6.74 29.08 -17.13
CA LEU A 871 -5.78 29.51 -16.12
C LEU A 871 -6.29 29.33 -14.66
N LYS A 872 -7.58 29.08 -14.44
CA LYS A 872 -8.09 28.70 -13.11
C LYS A 872 -7.71 27.28 -12.75
N ARG A 873 -7.68 26.38 -13.74
CA ARG A 873 -7.28 24.97 -13.59
C ARG A 873 -5.77 24.81 -13.71
N VAL A 874 -5.15 25.49 -14.68
CA VAL A 874 -3.71 25.44 -14.91
C VAL A 874 -3.05 26.68 -14.33
N ASN A 875 -2.64 26.57 -13.06
CA ASN A 875 -1.98 27.67 -12.37
C ASN A 875 -0.54 27.90 -12.89
N LYS A 876 0.02 29.06 -12.56
CA LYS A 876 1.40 29.43 -12.95
C LYS A 876 2.43 28.35 -12.56
N ARG A 877 2.31 27.79 -11.36
CA ARG A 877 3.24 26.77 -10.84
C ARG A 877 3.23 25.49 -11.68
N VAL A 878 2.09 25.12 -12.25
CA VAL A 878 1.97 24.00 -13.20
C VAL A 878 2.73 24.31 -14.49
N ILE A 879 2.58 25.52 -15.05
CA ILE A 879 3.28 25.92 -16.27
C ILE A 879 4.80 25.98 -16.05
N GLU A 880 5.26 26.50 -14.91
CA GLU A 880 6.68 26.48 -14.54
C GLU A 880 7.24 25.05 -14.55
N LYS A 881 6.50 24.10 -13.99
CA LYS A 881 6.88 22.68 -14.00
C LYS A 881 6.88 22.05 -15.39
N LEU A 882 5.92 22.41 -16.25
CA LEU A 882 5.88 21.95 -17.64
C LEU A 882 7.10 22.47 -18.44
N ILE A 883 7.54 23.70 -18.16
CA ILE A 883 8.78 24.26 -18.75
C ILE A 883 10.00 23.49 -18.24
N TYR A 884 10.11 23.27 -16.93
CA TYR A 884 11.23 22.53 -16.34
C TYR A 884 11.32 21.09 -16.86
N ALA A 885 10.19 20.40 -17.00
CA ALA A 885 10.09 19.04 -17.52
C ALA A 885 10.39 18.92 -19.03
N GLY A 886 10.47 20.04 -19.76
CA GLY A 886 10.69 20.05 -21.21
C GLY A 886 9.44 19.85 -22.06
N ALA A 887 8.25 19.82 -21.45
CA ALA A 887 6.98 19.61 -22.14
C ALA A 887 6.60 20.73 -23.14
N LEU A 888 7.22 21.90 -22.98
CA LEU A 888 7.01 23.11 -23.78
C LEU A 888 8.19 23.43 -24.72
N ASP A 889 9.22 22.56 -24.79
CA ASP A 889 10.47 22.87 -25.49
C ASP A 889 10.28 23.14 -27.00
N ARG A 890 9.21 22.62 -27.60
CA ARG A 890 8.87 22.86 -29.01
C ARG A 890 8.16 24.19 -29.28
N LEU A 891 7.62 24.85 -28.25
CA LEU A 891 6.77 26.06 -28.38
C LEU A 891 7.55 27.37 -28.26
N GLY A 892 8.77 27.35 -27.74
CA GLY A 892 9.57 28.54 -27.50
C GLY A 892 11.04 28.37 -27.89
N PRO A 893 11.81 29.47 -27.95
CA PRO A 893 13.19 29.44 -28.41
C PRO A 893 14.12 28.73 -27.42
N HIS A 894 13.96 28.95 -26.11
CA HIS A 894 14.64 28.21 -25.04
C HIS A 894 13.92 28.35 -23.69
N ARG A 895 14.11 27.39 -22.78
CA ARG A 895 13.42 27.32 -21.46
C ARG A 895 13.56 28.60 -20.62
N ALA A 896 14.73 29.23 -20.61
CA ALA A 896 14.96 30.46 -19.85
C ALA A 896 14.08 31.64 -20.34
N ALA A 897 13.92 31.79 -21.65
CA ALA A 897 13.07 32.83 -22.24
C ALA A 897 11.60 32.56 -21.89
N MET A 898 11.13 31.31 -22.03
CA MET A 898 9.77 30.92 -21.68
C MET A 898 9.44 31.20 -20.21
N MET A 899 10.37 30.88 -19.30
CA MET A 899 10.21 31.13 -17.86
C MET A 899 10.15 32.64 -17.55
N ALA A 900 10.99 33.44 -18.22
CA ALA A 900 11.02 34.89 -18.05
C ALA A 900 9.75 35.57 -18.62
N SER A 901 9.21 35.07 -19.74
CA SER A 901 8.00 35.59 -20.38
C SER A 901 6.69 35.08 -19.77
N LEU A 902 6.74 34.12 -18.84
CA LEU A 902 5.54 33.46 -18.30
C LEU A 902 4.55 34.44 -17.65
N ASN A 903 5.06 35.42 -16.89
CA ASN A 903 4.19 36.42 -16.24
C ASN A 903 3.42 37.25 -17.27
N ASP A 904 4.09 37.61 -18.37
CA ASP A 904 3.50 38.43 -19.42
C ASP A 904 2.48 37.63 -20.23
N ALA A 905 2.78 36.36 -20.52
CA ALA A 905 1.86 35.44 -21.20
C ALA A 905 0.57 35.20 -20.40
N VAL A 906 0.67 34.92 -19.10
CA VAL A 906 -0.50 34.73 -18.22
C VAL A 906 -1.32 36.01 -18.11
N LYS A 907 -0.66 37.17 -18.05
CA LYS A 907 -1.34 38.47 -17.99
C LYS A 907 -2.10 38.79 -19.27
N ALA A 908 -1.48 38.55 -20.44
CA ALA A 908 -2.12 38.73 -21.74
C ALA A 908 -3.34 37.82 -21.91
N ALA A 909 -3.22 36.55 -21.53
CA ALA A 909 -4.32 35.59 -21.56
C ALA A 909 -5.47 35.98 -20.61
N SER A 910 -5.17 36.45 -19.40
CA SER A 910 -6.21 36.92 -18.48
C SER A 910 -6.94 38.16 -19.00
N GLN A 911 -6.25 39.07 -19.69
CA GLN A 911 -6.87 40.23 -20.33
C GLN A 911 -7.78 39.80 -21.50
N HIS A 912 -7.34 38.82 -22.29
CA HIS A 912 -8.12 38.26 -23.38
C HIS A 912 -9.44 37.63 -22.90
N HIS A 913 -9.38 36.77 -21.88
CA HIS A 913 -10.59 36.16 -21.29
C HIS A 913 -11.53 37.19 -20.64
N GLN A 914 -11.00 38.27 -20.04
CA GLN A 914 -11.84 39.35 -19.54
C GLN A 914 -12.55 40.07 -20.69
N ALA A 915 -11.84 40.43 -21.76
CA ALA A 915 -12.43 41.10 -22.92
C ALA A 915 -13.54 40.25 -23.58
N GLU A 916 -13.30 38.94 -23.73
CA GLU A 916 -14.27 37.98 -24.26
C GLU A 916 -15.52 37.86 -23.37
N ALA A 917 -15.34 37.76 -22.05
CA ALA A 917 -16.45 37.69 -21.09
C ALA A 917 -17.33 38.95 -21.08
N PHE A 918 -16.75 40.11 -21.39
CA PHE A 918 -17.48 41.38 -21.54
C PHE A 918 -18.12 41.56 -22.93
N GLY A 919 -18.04 40.56 -23.83
CA GLY A 919 -18.57 40.64 -25.19
C GLY A 919 -17.84 41.66 -26.08
N GLN A 920 -16.67 42.12 -25.63
CA GLN A 920 -15.84 43.07 -26.36
C GLN A 920 -14.89 42.24 -27.23
N THR A 921 -15.26 42.04 -28.49
CA THR A 921 -14.31 41.57 -29.49
C THR A 921 -13.29 42.69 -29.67
N ASP A 922 -12.05 42.45 -29.24
CA ASP A 922 -10.98 43.42 -29.43
C ASP A 922 -10.83 43.68 -30.93
N MET A 923 -11.13 44.89 -31.37
CA MET A 923 -11.08 45.30 -32.78
C MET A 923 -9.62 45.31 -33.30
N PHE A 924 -8.65 45.13 -32.39
CA PHE A 924 -7.21 44.95 -32.62
C PHE A 924 -6.70 43.56 -32.19
N GLY A 925 -7.60 42.58 -32.02
CA GLY A 925 -7.29 41.24 -31.56
C GLY A 925 -6.16 40.57 -32.36
N VAL A 926 -5.18 40.07 -31.60
CA VAL A 926 -3.89 39.50 -32.02
C VAL A 926 -4.05 38.39 -33.08
N LEU A 927 -4.11 38.79 -34.35
CA LEU A 927 -3.92 37.95 -35.53
C LEU A 927 -2.75 38.54 -36.32
N THR A 928 -1.53 38.07 -36.05
CA THR A 928 -0.41 38.23 -37.01
C THR A 928 0.33 36.91 -37.22
N ASP A 929 0.26 36.42 -38.45
CA ASP A 929 0.84 35.17 -38.97
C ASP A 929 2.30 35.33 -39.44
N ALA A 930 3.10 36.21 -38.81
CA ALA A 930 4.50 36.44 -39.19
C ALA A 930 5.48 35.90 -38.11
N PRO A 931 6.40 34.98 -38.45
CA PRO A 931 7.34 34.38 -37.48
C PRO A 931 8.32 35.38 -36.83
N GLU A 932 8.60 36.52 -37.46
CA GLU A 932 9.50 37.56 -36.91
C GLU A 932 8.89 38.35 -35.73
N GLU A 933 7.56 38.46 -35.61
CA GLU A 933 6.92 39.17 -34.48
C GLU A 933 6.80 38.31 -33.20
N VAL A 934 6.94 36.98 -33.33
CA VAL A 934 6.88 36.04 -32.21
C VAL A 934 8.17 36.08 -31.38
N GLU A 935 9.35 36.26 -32.00
CA GLU A 935 10.63 36.45 -31.29
C GLU A 935 10.67 37.74 -30.44
N HIS A 936 9.95 38.79 -30.85
CA HIS A 936 9.87 40.05 -30.12
C HIS A 936 8.95 40.00 -28.88
N LYS A 937 8.11 38.96 -28.72
CA LYS A 937 7.25 38.77 -27.54
C LYS A 937 7.95 38.07 -26.37
N TYR A 938 9.02 37.31 -26.64
CA TYR A 938 9.78 36.63 -25.61
C TYR A 938 10.84 37.54 -24.99
N THR A 939 10.96 37.49 -23.65
CA THR A 939 11.98 38.24 -22.93
C THR A 939 13.37 37.73 -23.30
N GLN A 940 14.23 38.63 -23.78
CA GLN A 940 15.59 38.32 -24.18
C GLN A 940 16.46 38.09 -22.93
N VAL A 941 16.71 36.82 -22.61
CA VAL A 941 17.57 36.38 -21.51
C VAL A 941 18.59 35.35 -22.03
N PRO A 942 19.79 35.28 -21.43
CA PRO A 942 20.74 34.23 -21.81
C PRO A 942 20.16 32.83 -21.53
N PRO A 943 20.43 31.83 -22.39
CA PRO A 943 20.05 30.45 -22.13
C PRO A 943 20.62 29.95 -20.79
N TRP A 944 19.85 29.09 -20.11
CA TRP A 944 20.30 28.50 -18.84
C TRP A 944 21.56 27.65 -19.02
N PRO A 945 22.45 27.62 -18.02
CA PRO A 945 23.51 26.62 -17.94
C PRO A 945 22.93 25.20 -17.91
N GLU A 946 23.69 24.23 -18.43
CA GLU A 946 23.23 22.83 -18.49
C GLU A 946 22.87 22.25 -17.11
N LYS A 947 23.51 22.72 -16.05
CA LYS A 947 23.21 22.27 -14.68
C LYS A 947 21.79 22.64 -14.24
N VAL A 948 21.33 23.86 -14.56
CA VAL A 948 20.08 24.42 -14.03
C VAL A 948 18.85 23.73 -14.62
N TRP A 949 18.79 23.55 -15.94
CA TRP A 949 17.65 22.86 -16.56
C TRP A 949 17.64 21.35 -16.28
N LEU A 950 18.81 20.71 -16.12
CA LEU A 950 18.89 19.30 -15.70
C LEU A 950 18.43 19.09 -14.25
N GLU A 951 18.79 20.00 -13.33
CA GLU A 951 18.24 20.02 -11.97
C GLU A 951 16.70 20.18 -12.01
N GLY A 952 16.19 21.07 -12.87
CA GLY A 952 14.75 21.22 -13.11
C GLY A 952 14.08 19.95 -13.65
N GLU A 953 14.69 19.25 -14.60
CA GLU A 953 14.20 17.96 -15.09
C GLU A 953 14.16 16.92 -13.98
N ARG A 954 15.18 16.85 -13.13
CA ARG A 954 15.18 15.91 -12.03
C ARG A 954 14.14 16.23 -10.97
N ASP A 955 13.95 17.50 -10.64
CA ASP A 955 12.94 17.91 -9.64
C ASP A 955 11.51 17.62 -10.13
N THR A 956 11.30 17.64 -11.46
CA THR A 956 9.98 17.43 -12.07
C THR A 956 9.74 15.99 -12.53
N LEU A 957 10.72 15.33 -13.16
CA LEU A 957 10.63 13.98 -13.73
C LEU A 957 11.29 12.91 -12.85
N GLY A 958 12.14 13.29 -11.90
CA GLY A 958 12.91 12.38 -11.06
C GLY A 958 14.24 11.90 -11.68
N LEU A 959 14.48 12.19 -12.96
CA LEU A 959 15.68 11.76 -13.71
C LEU A 959 16.20 12.86 -14.64
N TYR A 960 17.45 12.72 -15.07
CA TYR A 960 18.04 13.57 -16.10
C TYR A 960 17.75 12.98 -17.48
N LEU A 961 16.83 13.59 -18.24
CA LEU A 961 16.30 12.99 -19.47
C LEU A 961 17.05 13.48 -20.71
N THR A 962 17.29 14.78 -20.82
CA THR A 962 17.91 15.39 -22.02
C THR A 962 19.44 15.34 -21.99
N GLY A 963 20.04 15.08 -20.84
CA GLY A 963 21.49 15.07 -20.64
C GLY A 963 21.91 14.44 -19.32
N HIS A 964 23.19 14.58 -18.97
CA HIS A 964 23.72 14.14 -17.67
C HIS A 964 24.63 15.25 -17.13
N PRO A 965 24.59 15.59 -15.83
CA PRO A 965 25.40 16.67 -15.26
C PRO A 965 26.90 16.54 -15.54
N ILE A 966 27.37 15.30 -15.73
CA ILE A 966 28.77 15.02 -16.06
C ILE A 966 29.19 15.55 -17.44
N ASN A 967 28.26 15.74 -18.39
CA ASN A 967 28.55 16.15 -19.77
C ASN A 967 29.35 17.46 -19.82
N ALA A 968 29.03 18.40 -18.93
CA ALA A 968 29.72 19.68 -18.81
C ALA A 968 31.22 19.50 -18.51
N TYR A 969 31.57 18.43 -17.80
CA TYR A 969 32.92 18.15 -17.33
C TYR A 969 33.63 17.07 -18.14
N VAL A 970 32.98 16.38 -19.09
CA VAL A 970 33.58 15.26 -19.84
C VAL A 970 34.95 15.62 -20.47
N LYS A 971 35.08 16.81 -21.05
CA LYS A 971 36.36 17.27 -21.64
C LYS A 971 37.46 17.46 -20.60
N GLU A 972 37.09 17.86 -19.38
CA GLU A 972 37.97 18.06 -18.24
C GLU A 972 38.32 16.71 -17.59
N LEU A 973 37.33 15.85 -17.37
CA LEU A 973 37.45 14.54 -16.76
C LEU A 973 38.40 13.61 -17.51
N ASN A 974 38.42 13.67 -18.85
CA ASN A 974 39.39 12.93 -19.67
C ASN A 974 40.86 13.20 -19.30
N LYS A 975 41.15 14.31 -18.59
CA LYS A 975 42.51 14.67 -18.13
C LYS A 975 42.83 14.09 -16.74
N TYR A 976 41.81 13.63 -16.00
CA TYR A 976 41.93 13.05 -14.65
C TYR A 976 41.71 11.53 -14.62
N THR A 977 40.84 11.04 -15.50
CA THR A 977 40.42 9.63 -15.53
C THR A 977 41.27 8.82 -16.49
N SER A 978 41.45 7.55 -16.16
CA SER A 978 42.20 6.61 -16.99
C SER A 978 41.32 6.03 -18.11
N CYS A 979 40.02 5.88 -17.86
CA CYS A 979 39.02 5.41 -18.80
C CYS A 979 37.62 5.87 -18.39
N ARG A 980 36.63 5.71 -19.28
CA ARG A 980 35.21 5.83 -18.93
C ARG A 980 34.72 4.57 -18.22
N LEU A 981 33.57 4.65 -17.54
CA LEU A 981 33.00 3.52 -16.81
C LEU A 981 32.72 2.32 -17.71
N LYS A 982 32.24 2.55 -18.94
CA LYS A 982 32.00 1.49 -19.94
C LYS A 982 33.27 0.76 -20.39
N ASP A 983 34.39 1.49 -20.45
CA ASP A 983 35.67 0.99 -20.98
C ASP A 983 36.58 0.44 -19.87
N ALA A 984 36.11 0.45 -18.61
CA ALA A 984 36.86 -0.10 -17.50
C ALA A 984 36.99 -1.62 -17.63
N THR A 985 38.22 -2.13 -17.57
CA THR A 985 38.50 -3.57 -17.60
C THR A 985 38.98 -4.07 -16.24
N PRO A 986 38.75 -5.35 -15.89
CA PRO A 986 39.25 -5.92 -14.64
C PRO A 986 40.77 -5.80 -14.53
N THR A 987 41.24 -5.19 -13.44
CA THR A 987 42.66 -4.93 -13.19
C THR A 987 43.29 -5.94 -12.23
N ARG A 988 44.59 -6.19 -12.36
CA ARG A 988 45.38 -6.99 -11.39
C ARG A 988 45.50 -6.23 -10.06
N ARG A 989 45.77 -6.94 -8.95
CA ARG A 989 45.87 -6.38 -7.58
C ARG A 989 46.86 -5.21 -7.41
N ASP A 990 47.78 -4.96 -8.35
CA ASP A 990 48.74 -3.84 -8.29
C ASP A 990 48.41 -2.67 -9.23
N GLN A 991 47.31 -2.75 -9.97
CA GLN A 991 46.87 -1.69 -10.88
C GLN A 991 45.62 -1.02 -10.35
N SER A 992 45.64 0.31 -10.27
CA SER A 992 44.49 1.14 -9.93
C SER A 992 44.02 1.92 -11.15
N VAL A 993 42.71 1.92 -11.39
CA VAL A 993 42.06 2.74 -12.41
C VAL A 993 41.45 3.94 -11.72
N THR A 994 41.49 5.10 -12.36
CA THR A 994 40.78 6.30 -11.91
C THR A 994 39.57 6.54 -12.80
N VAL A 995 38.39 6.57 -12.18
CA VAL A 995 37.10 6.83 -12.84
C VAL A 995 36.45 8.05 -12.20
N ALA A 996 35.52 8.68 -12.91
CA ALA A 996 34.74 9.78 -12.37
C ALA A 996 33.26 9.57 -12.71
N GLY A 997 32.39 9.95 -11.78
CA GLY A 997 30.95 9.81 -11.94
C GLY A 997 30.18 10.68 -10.96
N LEU A 998 28.90 10.88 -11.26
CA LEU A 998 27.94 11.45 -10.32
C LEU A 998 27.52 10.36 -9.32
N VAL A 999 27.51 10.69 -8.03
CA VAL A 999 27.00 9.77 -7.00
C VAL A 999 25.48 9.78 -7.02
N ILE A 1000 24.87 8.69 -7.49
CA ILE A 1000 23.41 8.52 -7.52
C ILE A 1000 22.90 8.04 -6.16
N ALA A 1001 23.63 7.09 -5.57
CA ALA A 1001 23.24 6.45 -4.32
C ALA A 1001 24.47 6.18 -3.46
N ALA A 1002 24.32 6.35 -2.15
CA ALA A 1002 25.31 6.00 -1.15
C ALA A 1002 24.58 5.37 0.03
N ARG A 1003 25.11 4.24 0.55
CA ARG A 1003 24.60 3.57 1.74
C ARG A 1003 25.74 2.97 2.55
N VAL A 1004 25.56 2.91 3.86
CA VAL A 1004 26.46 2.19 4.77
C VAL A 1004 25.76 0.92 5.21
N MET A 1005 26.43 -0.22 5.06
CA MET A 1005 25.92 -1.52 5.47
C MET A 1005 26.89 -2.21 6.42
N THR A 1006 26.38 -3.02 7.33
CA THR A 1006 27.17 -3.89 8.20
C THR A 1006 27.18 -5.29 7.59
N THR A 1007 28.37 -5.84 7.35
CA THR A 1007 28.49 -7.20 6.80
C THR A 1007 28.16 -8.27 7.83
N LYS A 1008 27.91 -9.52 7.41
CA LYS A 1008 27.69 -10.68 8.30
C LYS A 1008 28.84 -10.93 9.31
N ARG A 1009 30.01 -10.31 9.11
CA ARG A 1009 31.18 -10.37 10.00
C ARG A 1009 31.30 -9.18 10.97
N GLY A 1010 30.32 -8.28 10.99
CA GLY A 1010 30.27 -7.12 11.89
C GLY A 1010 31.05 -5.88 11.42
N THR A 1011 31.69 -5.91 10.25
CA THR A 1011 32.43 -4.75 9.71
C THR A 1011 31.53 -3.83 8.89
N ARG A 1012 31.71 -2.50 9.05
CA ARG A 1012 30.98 -1.47 8.30
C ARG A 1012 31.62 -1.28 6.92
N ILE A 1013 30.80 -1.26 5.87
CA ILE A 1013 31.20 -0.99 4.49
C ILE A 1013 30.32 0.11 3.89
N GLY A 1014 30.91 0.99 3.10
CA GLY A 1014 30.19 1.96 2.28
C GLY A 1014 29.99 1.43 0.87
N ILE A 1015 28.80 1.57 0.30
CA ILE A 1015 28.53 1.27 -1.10
C ILE A 1015 28.01 2.56 -1.74
N MET A 1016 28.71 3.06 -2.76
CA MET A 1016 28.25 4.15 -3.61
C MET A 1016 28.07 3.69 -5.06
N THR A 1017 27.16 4.30 -5.80
CA THR A 1017 26.96 4.05 -7.23
C THR A 1017 27.33 5.30 -8.02
N LEU A 1018 28.32 5.16 -8.90
CA LEU A 1018 28.76 6.22 -9.81
C LEU A 1018 28.12 6.06 -11.18
N ASP A 1019 27.72 7.17 -11.79
CA ASP A 1019 27.20 7.25 -13.16
C ASP A 1019 27.95 8.30 -13.99
N ASP A 1020 28.40 7.92 -15.18
CA ASP A 1020 29.09 8.78 -16.14
C ASP A 1020 28.38 8.91 -17.49
N ARG A 1021 27.09 8.54 -17.57
CA ARG A 1021 26.28 8.38 -18.79
C ARG A 1021 26.71 7.22 -19.69
N SER A 1022 27.97 6.79 -19.66
CA SER A 1022 28.45 5.64 -20.45
C SER A 1022 28.13 4.30 -19.77
N GLY A 1023 28.04 4.30 -18.44
CA GLY A 1023 27.58 3.18 -17.63
C GLY A 1023 27.48 3.57 -16.16
N ARG A 1024 26.95 2.64 -15.34
CA ARG A 1024 26.95 2.75 -13.88
C ARG A 1024 27.92 1.74 -13.30
N MET A 1025 28.61 2.13 -12.23
CA MET A 1025 29.54 1.24 -11.52
C MET A 1025 29.35 1.35 -10.01
N GLU A 1026 29.24 0.19 -9.36
CA GLU A 1026 29.23 0.11 -7.90
C GLU A 1026 30.65 0.23 -7.37
N VAL A 1027 30.83 1.15 -6.42
CA VAL A 1027 32.09 1.41 -5.73
C VAL A 1027 31.93 1.06 -4.25
N MET A 1028 32.79 0.17 -3.75
CA MET A 1028 32.81 -0.26 -2.36
C MET A 1028 33.96 0.41 -1.60
N LEU A 1029 33.64 0.97 -0.43
CA LEU A 1029 34.59 1.49 0.55
C LEU A 1029 34.65 0.55 1.75
N PHE A 1030 35.83 0.02 2.01
CA PHE A 1030 36.11 -0.74 3.24
C PHE A 1030 36.33 0.21 4.43
N SER A 1031 36.32 -0.33 5.64
CA SER A 1031 36.34 0.41 6.92
C SER A 1031 37.31 1.61 6.92
N ASP A 1032 38.58 1.39 6.57
CA ASP A 1032 39.61 2.44 6.58
C ASP A 1032 39.34 3.59 5.60
N ALA A 1033 38.71 3.30 4.46
CA ALA A 1033 38.32 4.31 3.47
C ALA A 1033 37.00 4.98 3.83
N LEU A 1034 36.08 4.22 4.44
CA LEU A 1034 34.80 4.73 4.91
C LEU A 1034 35.00 5.78 6.01
N ASP A 1035 35.85 5.51 6.99
CA ASP A 1035 36.10 6.44 8.09
C ASP A 1035 36.78 7.75 7.63
N ARG A 1036 37.58 7.69 6.56
CA ARG A 1036 38.27 8.87 5.99
C ARG A 1036 37.41 9.69 5.04
N TYR A 1037 36.53 9.04 4.28
CA TYR A 1037 35.79 9.69 3.18
C TYR A 1037 34.27 9.68 3.41
N ALA A 1038 33.81 9.42 4.64
CA ALA A 1038 32.39 9.41 5.00
C ALA A 1038 31.64 10.69 4.58
N GLU A 1039 32.27 11.85 4.73
CA GLU A 1039 31.67 13.15 4.38
C GLU A 1039 31.55 13.36 2.86
N LEU A 1040 32.31 12.62 2.04
CA LEU A 1040 32.22 12.69 0.59
C LEU A 1040 31.14 11.75 0.02
N LEU A 1041 30.59 10.85 0.82
CA LEU A 1041 29.51 9.93 0.46
C LEU A 1041 28.14 10.62 0.47
N GLU A 1042 28.05 11.77 -0.19
CA GLU A 1042 26.80 12.48 -0.42
C GLU A 1042 26.29 12.23 -1.84
N LYS A 1043 24.97 12.16 -1.98
CA LYS A 1043 24.33 12.14 -3.30
C LYS A 1043 24.65 13.44 -4.04
N ASP A 1044 24.68 13.37 -5.36
CA ASP A 1044 24.77 14.52 -6.28
C ASP A 1044 26.12 15.24 -6.34
N ARG A 1045 27.13 14.68 -5.68
CA ARG A 1045 28.51 15.10 -5.89
C ARG A 1045 29.14 14.33 -7.04
N ILE A 1046 29.90 15.05 -7.87
CA ILE A 1046 30.79 14.43 -8.85
C ILE A 1046 32.08 14.08 -8.12
N LEU A 1047 32.38 12.78 -8.07
CA LEU A 1047 33.56 12.26 -7.42
C LEU A 1047 34.49 11.61 -8.44
N VAL A 1048 35.79 11.81 -8.22
CA VAL A 1048 36.86 11.09 -8.90
C VAL A 1048 37.37 10.03 -7.93
N VAL A 1049 37.22 8.77 -8.32
CA VAL A 1049 37.58 7.62 -7.48
C VAL A 1049 38.72 6.86 -8.13
N SER A 1050 39.76 6.58 -7.35
CA SER A 1050 40.89 5.73 -7.74
C SER A 1050 40.88 4.44 -6.94
N GLY A 1051 41.02 3.31 -7.63
CA GLY A 1051 40.72 2.02 -7.02
C GLY A 1051 40.89 0.84 -7.95
N GLN A 1052 40.63 -0.36 -7.43
CA GLN A 1052 40.77 -1.60 -8.18
C GLN A 1052 39.44 -1.99 -8.79
N VAL A 1053 39.42 -2.25 -10.09
CA VAL A 1053 38.23 -2.76 -10.78
C VAL A 1053 38.31 -4.29 -10.83
N SER A 1054 37.28 -4.93 -10.31
CA SER A 1054 37.04 -6.37 -10.37
C SER A 1054 35.75 -6.63 -11.14
N PHE A 1055 35.71 -7.71 -11.91
CA PHE A 1055 34.45 -8.13 -12.51
C PHE A 1055 33.54 -8.73 -11.45
N ASP A 1056 32.30 -8.25 -11.40
CA ASP A 1056 31.26 -8.85 -10.57
C ASP A 1056 30.44 -9.79 -11.45
N ASP A 1057 30.71 -11.10 -11.34
CA ASP A 1057 29.97 -12.15 -12.07
C ASP A 1057 28.45 -12.06 -11.82
N PHE A 1058 28.05 -11.37 -10.76
CA PHE A 1058 26.69 -11.21 -10.31
C PHE A 1058 25.87 -10.20 -11.14
N ASN A 1059 26.22 -8.91 -11.11
CA ASN A 1059 25.51 -7.87 -11.87
C ASN A 1059 25.80 -7.92 -13.38
N GLY A 1060 26.74 -8.77 -13.84
CA GLY A 1060 27.25 -8.70 -15.22
C GLY A 1060 27.96 -7.36 -15.49
N GLY A 1061 28.43 -6.72 -14.42
CA GLY A 1061 28.97 -5.37 -14.40
C GLY A 1061 30.27 -5.32 -13.61
N LEU A 1062 30.96 -4.19 -13.71
CA LEU A 1062 32.23 -4.00 -13.03
C LEU A 1062 31.96 -3.49 -11.61
N LYS A 1063 32.74 -3.96 -10.63
CA LYS A 1063 32.78 -3.43 -9.28
C LYS A 1063 34.14 -2.81 -9.02
N MET A 1064 34.15 -1.70 -8.29
CA MET A 1064 35.39 -1.04 -7.94
C MET A 1064 35.56 -0.98 -6.42
N SER A 1065 36.73 -1.33 -5.92
CA SER A 1065 37.12 -1.04 -4.55
C SER A 1065 37.88 0.28 -4.49
N ALA A 1066 37.29 1.28 -3.84
CA ALA A 1066 37.89 2.61 -3.71
C ALA A 1066 39.07 2.58 -2.73
N ARG A 1067 40.21 3.14 -3.17
CA ARG A 1067 41.36 3.44 -2.31
C ARG A 1067 41.44 4.93 -1.99
N GLU A 1068 41.15 5.77 -2.97
CA GLU A 1068 41.15 7.23 -2.86
C GLU A 1068 39.88 7.77 -3.49
N VAL A 1069 39.24 8.73 -2.82
CA VAL A 1069 38.04 9.42 -3.28
C VAL A 1069 38.34 10.92 -3.21
N MET A 1070 38.16 11.63 -4.31
CA MET A 1070 38.39 13.06 -4.43
C MET A 1070 37.13 13.73 -4.99
N ASP A 1071 36.85 14.94 -4.52
CA ASP A 1071 35.88 15.81 -5.19
C ASP A 1071 36.55 16.52 -6.39
N LEU A 1072 35.73 17.17 -7.23
CA LEU A 1072 36.24 17.85 -8.42
C LEU A 1072 37.21 19.00 -8.08
N GLY A 1073 36.97 19.70 -6.96
CA GLY A 1073 37.86 20.76 -6.47
C GLY A 1073 39.25 20.25 -6.12
N SER A 1074 39.33 19.18 -5.32
CA SER A 1074 40.60 18.53 -4.96
C SER A 1074 41.28 17.89 -6.16
N ALA A 1075 40.51 17.32 -7.09
CA ALA A 1075 41.06 16.78 -8.34
C ALA A 1075 41.71 17.89 -9.17
N ARG A 1076 41.09 19.07 -9.29
CA ARG A 1076 41.67 20.22 -9.97
C ARG A 1076 42.94 20.72 -9.27
N GLU A 1077 42.96 20.81 -7.94
CA GLU A 1077 44.18 21.22 -7.22
C GLU A 1077 45.34 20.23 -7.41
N LYS A 1078 45.05 18.93 -7.49
CA LYS A 1078 46.06 17.88 -7.66
C LYS A 1078 46.65 17.82 -9.07
N TYR A 1079 45.81 18.02 -10.10
CA TYR A 1079 46.19 17.81 -11.50
C TYR A 1079 46.39 19.10 -12.33
N ALA A 1080 45.77 20.23 -11.96
CA ALA A 1080 45.92 21.48 -12.72
C ALA A 1080 47.25 22.17 -12.40
N ARG A 1081 47.95 22.64 -13.43
CA ARG A 1081 49.19 23.42 -13.29
C ARG A 1081 48.95 24.92 -13.21
N GLY A 1082 47.83 25.41 -13.72
CA GLY A 1082 47.47 26.82 -13.66
C GLY A 1082 46.08 27.10 -14.22
N LEU A 1083 45.50 28.23 -13.83
CA LEU A 1083 44.29 28.78 -14.44
C LEU A 1083 44.72 29.82 -15.47
N SER A 1084 44.48 29.57 -16.76
CA SER A 1084 44.77 30.52 -17.81
C SER A 1084 43.58 31.42 -18.11
N VAL A 1085 43.85 32.72 -18.13
CA VAL A 1085 42.88 33.77 -18.40
C VAL A 1085 43.42 34.65 -19.51
N SER A 1086 42.77 34.65 -20.67
CA SER A 1086 43.14 35.49 -21.80
C SER A 1086 42.34 36.79 -21.77
N ILE A 1087 43.02 37.93 -21.89
CA ILE A 1087 42.41 39.26 -21.80
C ILE A 1087 42.78 40.04 -23.06
N ASP A 1088 41.76 40.53 -23.77
CA ASP A 1088 41.94 41.41 -24.92
C ASP A 1088 41.97 42.89 -24.50
N ALA A 1089 42.75 43.72 -25.19
CA ALA A 1089 42.86 45.15 -24.90
C ALA A 1089 41.50 45.90 -24.90
N ASN A 1090 40.53 45.43 -25.69
CA ASN A 1090 39.19 46.02 -25.80
C ASN A 1090 38.29 45.70 -24.59
N GLN A 1091 38.66 44.73 -23.75
CA GLN A 1091 37.87 44.28 -22.60
C GLN A 1091 38.24 45.02 -21.29
N ILE A 1092 39.31 45.81 -21.31
CA ILE A 1092 39.79 46.54 -20.13
C ILE A 1092 39.04 47.87 -20.03
N ASN A 1093 38.20 48.01 -19.00
CA ASN A 1093 37.58 49.27 -18.58
C ASN A 1093 38.07 49.67 -17.17
N ASP A 1094 37.76 50.89 -16.72
CA ASP A 1094 38.26 51.40 -15.43
C ASP A 1094 37.79 50.56 -14.22
N GLN A 1095 36.71 49.78 -14.35
CA GLN A 1095 36.16 48.91 -13.29
C GLN A 1095 36.60 47.43 -13.41
N PHE A 1096 37.26 47.05 -14.50
CA PHE A 1096 37.56 45.66 -14.82
C PHE A 1096 38.46 45.03 -13.76
N PHE A 1097 39.48 45.75 -13.31
CA PHE A 1097 40.40 45.25 -12.29
C PHE A 1097 39.75 45.10 -10.91
N GLU A 1098 38.80 45.98 -10.56
CA GLU A 1098 38.03 45.86 -9.31
C GLU A 1098 37.09 44.66 -9.35
N GLN A 1099 36.43 44.42 -10.50
CA GLN A 1099 35.55 43.26 -10.68
C GLN A 1099 36.37 41.96 -10.70
N PHE A 1100 37.48 41.93 -11.42
CA PHE A 1100 38.39 40.79 -11.51
C PHE A 1100 39.02 40.46 -10.14
N SER A 1101 39.44 41.46 -9.36
CA SER A 1101 39.97 41.23 -8.01
C SER A 1101 38.91 40.71 -7.05
N ARG A 1102 37.68 41.27 -7.13
CA ARG A 1102 36.55 40.85 -6.28
C ARG A 1102 36.11 39.41 -6.55
N ILE A 1103 36.20 38.95 -7.81
CA ILE A 1103 35.92 37.55 -8.16
C ILE A 1103 37.01 36.61 -7.61
N LEU A 1104 38.28 37.01 -7.64
CA LEU A 1104 39.39 36.18 -7.16
C LEU A 1104 39.55 36.16 -5.63
N GLU A 1105 39.18 37.24 -4.94
CA GLU A 1105 39.37 37.44 -3.50
C GLU A 1105 38.83 36.34 -2.58
N PRO A 1106 37.57 35.89 -2.76
CA PRO A 1106 36.99 34.82 -1.95
C PRO A 1106 37.72 33.48 -2.08
N HIS A 1107 38.55 33.31 -3.12
CA HIS A 1107 39.20 32.06 -3.47
C HIS A 1107 40.73 32.07 -3.25
N LYS A 1108 41.30 33.11 -2.62
CA LYS A 1108 42.75 33.37 -2.45
C LYS A 1108 43.57 32.39 -1.59
N ALA A 1109 43.05 31.21 -1.27
CA ALA A 1109 43.71 30.24 -0.38
C ALA A 1109 44.07 28.91 -1.06
N GLY A 1110 44.09 28.87 -2.39
CA GLY A 1110 44.34 27.63 -3.13
C GLY A 1110 45.79 27.41 -3.54
N THR A 1111 46.02 26.32 -4.27
CA THR A 1111 47.36 25.87 -4.70
C THR A 1111 47.69 26.23 -6.16
N VAL A 1112 46.68 26.58 -6.97
CA VAL A 1112 46.80 26.74 -8.43
C VAL A 1112 47.16 28.18 -8.81
N PRO A 1113 48.23 28.43 -9.59
CA PRO A 1113 48.61 29.77 -10.03
C PRO A 1113 47.70 30.28 -11.16
N VAL A 1114 47.39 31.57 -11.15
CA VAL A 1114 46.62 32.24 -12.23
C VAL A 1114 47.58 32.85 -13.25
N ASN A 1115 47.46 32.43 -14.50
CA ASN A 1115 48.24 32.89 -15.65
C ASN A 1115 47.37 33.81 -16.52
N VAL A 1116 47.69 35.10 -16.54
CA VAL A 1116 47.01 36.08 -17.37
C VAL A 1116 47.74 36.22 -18.71
N TYR A 1117 47.08 35.88 -19.80
CA TYR A 1117 47.55 36.06 -21.16
C TYR A 1117 46.95 37.35 -21.73
N TYR A 1118 47.71 38.43 -21.67
CA TYR A 1118 47.30 39.69 -22.27
C TYR A 1118 47.59 39.68 -23.78
N GLN A 1119 46.53 39.81 -24.59
CA GLN A 1119 46.59 39.77 -26.04
C GLN A 1119 46.38 41.16 -26.63
N ARG A 1120 47.34 41.56 -27.47
CA ARG A 1120 47.29 42.75 -28.32
C ARG A 1120 47.47 42.31 -29.77
N ALA A 1121 47.04 43.11 -30.75
CA ALA A 1121 47.10 42.76 -32.17
C ALA A 1121 48.52 42.40 -32.67
N ASP A 1122 49.57 42.86 -31.97
CA ASP A 1122 50.98 42.74 -32.31
C ASP A 1122 51.78 41.82 -31.36
N ALA A 1123 51.27 41.46 -30.17
CA ALA A 1123 51.99 40.64 -29.21
C ALA A 1123 51.08 39.94 -28.17
N ARG A 1124 51.53 38.80 -27.63
CA ARG A 1124 50.90 38.09 -26.51
C ARG A 1124 51.89 38.01 -25.35
N ALA A 1125 51.51 38.54 -24.20
CA ALA A 1125 52.32 38.50 -22.97
C ALA A 1125 51.66 37.57 -21.94
N ARG A 1126 52.48 36.72 -21.30
CA ARG A 1126 52.05 35.88 -20.16
C ARG A 1126 52.51 36.50 -18.86
N LEU A 1127 51.57 36.78 -17.97
CA LEU A 1127 51.81 37.31 -16.63
C LEU A 1127 51.25 36.33 -15.60
N THR A 1128 52.12 35.70 -14.82
CA THR A 1128 51.71 34.84 -13.71
C THR A 1128 51.55 35.70 -12.45
N LEU A 1129 50.36 35.65 -11.83
CA LEU A 1129 50.09 36.41 -10.61
C LEU A 1129 50.91 35.87 -9.42
N GLY A 1130 51.13 36.72 -8.42
CA GLY A 1130 51.91 36.40 -7.23
C GLY A 1130 51.32 35.27 -6.38
N THR A 1131 52.09 34.77 -5.41
CA THR A 1131 51.68 33.66 -4.54
C THR A 1131 50.40 33.91 -3.74
N GLU A 1132 50.08 35.17 -3.46
CA GLU A 1132 48.85 35.61 -2.77
C GLU A 1132 47.57 35.48 -3.63
N TRP A 1133 47.73 35.23 -4.93
CA TRP A 1133 46.64 35.08 -5.91
C TRP A 1133 46.51 33.65 -6.43
N ARG A 1134 47.03 32.67 -5.67
CA ARG A 1134 46.74 31.27 -5.94
C ARG A 1134 45.32 30.96 -5.52
N VAL A 1135 44.60 30.28 -6.39
CA VAL A 1135 43.16 30.06 -6.23
C VAL A 1135 42.82 28.59 -6.15
N THR A 1136 41.76 28.28 -5.43
CA THR A 1136 41.09 26.98 -5.54
C THR A 1136 40.11 27.10 -6.71
N PRO A 1137 40.30 26.33 -7.80
CA PRO A 1137 39.50 26.45 -9.02
C PRO A 1137 38.10 25.82 -8.81
N SER A 1138 37.27 26.51 -8.04
CA SER A 1138 35.86 26.17 -7.85
C SER A 1138 35.04 26.46 -9.11
N ASP A 1139 33.90 25.79 -9.27
CA ASP A 1139 32.99 26.04 -10.40
C ASP A 1139 32.47 27.48 -10.41
N THR A 1140 32.17 28.05 -9.23
CA THR A 1140 31.72 29.45 -9.10
C THR A 1140 32.75 30.42 -9.66
N LEU A 1141 34.03 30.22 -9.32
CA LEU A 1141 35.12 31.06 -9.84
C LEU A 1141 35.23 30.99 -11.37
N LEU A 1142 35.13 29.78 -11.94
CA LEU A 1142 35.23 29.59 -13.39
C LEU A 1142 34.05 30.21 -14.13
N ASP A 1143 32.84 30.09 -13.60
CA ASP A 1143 31.63 30.62 -14.22
C ASP A 1143 31.59 32.16 -14.15
N ASP A 1144 31.95 32.75 -13.01
CA ASP A 1144 32.05 34.21 -12.86
C ASP A 1144 33.12 34.80 -13.80
N LEU A 1145 34.27 34.12 -13.95
CA LEU A 1145 35.31 34.54 -14.90
C LEU A 1145 34.85 34.39 -16.36
N LYS A 1146 34.12 33.33 -16.70
CA LYS A 1146 33.56 33.14 -18.05
C LYS A 1146 32.47 34.15 -18.38
N GLN A 1147 31.68 34.59 -17.40
CA GLN A 1147 30.71 35.67 -17.58
C GLN A 1147 31.40 37.00 -17.85
N LEU A 1148 32.49 37.29 -17.15
CA LEU A 1148 33.25 38.53 -17.32
C LEU A 1148 34.02 38.59 -18.66
N LEU A 1149 34.65 37.48 -19.07
CA LEU A 1149 35.65 37.46 -20.17
C LEU A 1149 35.20 36.71 -21.42
N GLY A 1150 34.17 35.87 -21.31
CA GLY A 1150 33.70 34.96 -22.35
C GLY A 1150 34.23 33.53 -22.20
N LYS A 1151 33.41 32.55 -22.62
CA LYS A 1151 33.67 31.10 -22.45
C LYS A 1151 34.98 30.60 -23.07
N SER A 1152 35.47 31.24 -24.14
CA SER A 1152 36.69 30.83 -24.86
C SER A 1152 37.97 31.39 -24.26
N GLN A 1153 37.90 32.32 -23.32
CA GLN A 1153 39.05 33.06 -22.79
C GLN A 1153 39.53 32.53 -21.44
N VAL A 1154 38.80 31.59 -20.82
CA VAL A 1154 39.14 30.99 -19.51
C VAL A 1154 39.35 29.49 -19.68
N GLU A 1155 40.57 29.01 -19.44
CA GLU A 1155 40.92 27.59 -19.59
C GLU A 1155 41.81 27.11 -18.44
N LEU A 1156 41.58 25.89 -17.96
CA LEU A 1156 42.47 25.23 -17.00
C LEU A 1156 43.64 24.57 -17.75
N GLU A 1157 44.87 24.94 -17.39
CA GLU A 1157 46.09 24.36 -17.93
C GLU A 1157 46.41 23.04 -17.21
N PHE A 1158 46.40 21.96 -17.98
CA PHE A 1158 46.84 20.63 -17.58
C PHE A 1158 48.04 20.23 -18.44
N ASN A 1159 48.76 19.19 -18.03
CA ASN A 1159 49.91 18.66 -18.80
C ASN A 1159 49.53 18.09 -20.16
#